data_AF-A0AAV7K4C7-F1
#
_entry.id   AF-A0AAV7K4C7-F1
#
_cell.length_a   1.000
_cell.length_b   1.000
_cell.length_c   1.000
_cell.angle_alpha   90.00
_cell.angle_beta   90.00
_cell.angle_gamma   90.00
#
_symmetry.space_group_name_H-M   'P 1'
#
loop_
_entity.id
_entity.type
_entity.pdbx_description
1 polymer ?
#
loop_
_entity_poly.entity_id
_entity_poly.type
_entity_poly.pdbx_seq_one_letter_code
_entity_poly.pdbx_strand_id
1 'polypeptide(L)'
;MQKVGDKVIGIRPLHYVHILNRNNNVTSLDLGPKNLVLKEHESLIKGPFAHVILHPGQYCVISDPVIREAEDRTVEGIPYAQRFGEHEVKLYGEPFPLYPGETMKVAPKSLPIVLANHAIKLEAKKDFIDGEIERKAGDIWQLKGPLTYTPQPEVDIKGNVSPIVIKPDHGLKVVATRDFVDEEGVDRLTGHMWMVTKTGAYLLGVFENLVERIEPHTITENNCLHMKAIVRFTDVFGRDHAAGEEWLVTLEQTETYLPCVEEELVQVVDKTILGPHQFCVILNPIGEDGHNKLGRRLVVKGRISFFLRPGERLENGIQQDYLLEADQSLLVQATEEFTEEGEERRVRQSGEKWLILGPCEYIPDQSTSVIAKRKALSLNQNEGVYVRNVTDGKIRSVLGPQCYILKADEELYEKPLSPECEKILKQGGYSSTSDDVRKIAYFENSIDPILSSGKRDRTKVITYRCPHNTAIQVYDYVNKTSRVLFGPDLVMLQPHENFNVLSLSAGKPKMEGALKSLCLMLGPDYITDSIIVETSDHARLSIFYSVNNHFEYDRNNPEQVESLFALPDFIGFAARHIASRVRASVSQINFDNFHKHSAAIVSRSVFGVDAEGNIGQYYKFPANNLVITNIDIRNIEPEDKHMRDSLFKSVTMAIEIAINSTEAAAQHDAERLEQKARGLLERQKLTNEQEKEKARKQLLLLQAECAAIESSGMAKAEAQALAEKMLIECKSEIEVSKLKAEANEIELDSKISFIKKSQAAEIKYQTELFVLDRDKTKSMAEIEINKFGCMVDSLGSGTLRAIGQAGPTTQKMLENTLGYKKLLSSGTTNPLTLFSEGKAAFS
;
A
#
# COMPACT_ATOMS: atom_id res chain seq x y z
N MET A 1 66.51 60.60 74.92
CA MET A 1 66.05 61.16 76.21
C MET A 1 66.74 60.42 77.35
N GLN A 2 67.67 61.08 78.08
CA GLN A 2 67.79 61.00 79.54
C GLN A 2 68.86 61.99 80.06
N LYS A 3 68.38 62.87 80.94
CA LYS A 3 69.01 63.57 82.08
C LYS A 3 70.29 64.42 81.91
N VAL A 4 70.06 65.71 82.13
CA VAL A 4 70.92 66.65 82.87
C VAL A 4 71.63 65.94 84.03
N GLY A 5 72.94 66.13 84.13
CA GLY A 5 73.60 66.13 85.43
C GLY A 5 74.50 64.97 85.80
N ASP A 6 75.12 64.26 84.85
CA ASP A 6 76.38 63.55 85.17
C ASP A 6 77.55 64.40 84.66
N LYS A 7 78.12 65.23 85.55
CA LYS A 7 79.42 65.89 85.31
C LYS A 7 80.54 64.86 85.11
N VAL A 8 80.28 63.56 85.30
CA VAL A 8 81.24 62.46 85.20
C VAL A 8 80.74 61.40 84.23
N ILE A 9 81.48 61.13 83.16
CA ILE A 9 81.21 60.10 82.17
C ILE A 9 82.15 58.92 82.41
N GLY A 10 81.58 57.76 82.76
CA GLY A 10 82.35 56.52 82.89
C GLY A 10 82.62 55.88 81.53
N ILE A 11 83.86 56.00 81.04
CA ILE A 11 84.29 55.35 79.81
C ILE A 11 84.88 53.99 80.18
N ARG A 12 84.19 52.90 79.78
CA ARG A 12 84.63 51.51 80.02
C ARG A 12 85.88 51.17 79.18
N PRO A 13 86.64 50.11 79.50
CA PRO A 13 87.68 49.59 78.61
C PRO A 13 87.12 49.37 77.19
N LEU A 14 87.92 49.67 76.17
CA LEU A 14 87.53 49.59 74.76
C LEU A 14 86.26 50.38 74.42
N HIS A 15 86.01 51.50 75.09
CA HIS A 15 85.00 52.49 74.71
C HIS A 15 85.64 53.86 74.49
N TYR A 16 85.01 54.68 73.65
CA TYR A 16 85.44 56.05 73.37
C TYR A 16 84.26 57.03 73.37
N VAL A 17 84.57 58.30 73.56
CA VAL A 17 83.61 59.43 73.48
C VAL A 17 84.21 60.57 72.65
N HIS A 18 83.34 61.38 72.05
CA HIS A 18 83.71 62.63 71.37
C HIS A 18 83.20 63.82 72.16
N ILE A 19 84.08 64.78 72.44
CA ILE A 19 83.79 65.92 73.30
C ILE A 19 84.11 67.21 72.55
N LEU A 20 83.14 68.11 72.50
CA LEU A 20 83.30 69.45 71.97
C LEU A 20 83.76 70.39 73.06
N ASN A 21 84.91 71.01 72.88
CA ASN A 21 85.28 72.19 73.64
C ASN A 21 84.69 73.43 72.95
N ARG A 22 83.78 74.14 73.64
CA ARG A 22 83.04 75.30 73.11
C ARG A 22 83.90 76.56 72.99
N ASN A 23 85.07 76.62 73.64
CA ASN A 23 85.94 77.79 73.57
C ASN A 23 86.75 77.84 72.27
N ASN A 24 87.17 76.68 71.75
CA ASN A 24 87.95 76.55 70.52
C ASN A 24 87.22 75.81 69.39
N ASN A 25 85.96 75.38 69.62
CA ASN A 25 85.15 74.57 68.70
C ASN A 25 85.82 73.28 68.21
N VAL A 26 86.79 72.75 68.97
CA VAL A 26 87.50 71.52 68.63
C VAL A 26 86.81 70.32 69.26
N THR A 27 86.63 69.28 68.47
CA THR A 27 86.10 67.98 68.93
C THR A 27 87.26 67.03 69.19
N SER A 28 87.46 66.66 70.44
CA SER A 28 88.50 65.71 70.86
C SER A 28 87.93 64.30 71.03
N LEU A 29 88.80 63.32 70.88
CA LEU A 29 88.53 61.90 71.13
C LEU A 29 89.10 61.55 72.51
N ASP A 30 88.27 60.94 73.36
CA ASP A 30 88.71 60.44 74.66
C ASP A 30 88.48 58.92 74.79
N LEU A 31 89.53 58.21 75.19
CA LEU A 31 89.57 56.74 75.32
C LEU A 31 89.43 56.30 76.78
N GLY A 32 88.73 55.19 77.00
CA GLY A 32 88.65 54.51 78.31
C GLY A 32 89.82 53.54 78.56
N PRO A 33 90.01 53.04 79.80
CA PRO A 33 89.13 53.22 80.94
C PRO A 33 89.44 54.49 81.75
N LYS A 34 88.50 55.44 81.79
CA LYS A 34 88.59 56.63 82.65
C LYS A 34 87.21 57.18 82.97
N ASN A 35 87.06 57.71 84.19
CA ASN A 35 85.89 58.50 84.57
C ASN A 35 86.21 59.95 84.25
N LEU A 36 85.69 60.44 83.13
CA LEU A 36 85.98 61.78 82.65
C LEU A 36 85.02 62.79 83.26
N VAL A 37 85.54 63.83 83.90
CA VAL A 37 84.72 64.93 84.42
C VAL A 37 84.67 66.06 83.39
N LEU A 38 83.49 66.40 82.86
CA LEU A 38 83.33 67.47 81.87
C LEU A 38 83.48 68.86 82.50
N LYS A 39 84.33 69.71 81.92
CA LYS A 39 84.47 71.12 82.30
C LYS A 39 83.26 71.94 81.80
N GLU A 40 83.03 73.13 82.35
CA GLU A 40 81.85 73.96 82.00
C GLU A 40 81.77 74.36 80.51
N HIS A 41 82.93 74.44 79.85
CA HIS A 41 83.04 74.76 78.43
C HIS A 41 83.11 73.50 77.53
N GLU A 42 82.98 72.30 78.08
CA GLU A 42 83.01 71.04 77.33
C GLU A 42 81.61 70.42 77.25
N SER A 43 81.27 69.82 76.10
CA SER A 43 80.00 69.11 75.91
C SER A 43 80.21 67.80 75.15
N LEU A 44 79.60 66.72 75.64
CA LEU A 44 79.61 65.42 74.97
C LEU A 44 78.80 65.46 73.67
N ILE A 45 79.40 65.08 72.55
CA ILE A 45 78.72 64.99 71.24
C ILE A 45 78.27 63.56 70.94
N LYS A 46 79.19 62.59 71.09
CA LYS A 46 78.98 61.18 70.74
C LYS A 46 79.60 60.26 71.79
N GLY A 47 78.95 59.14 72.07
CA GLY A 47 79.44 58.09 72.98
C GLY A 47 78.76 58.08 74.36
N PRO A 48 79.10 57.11 75.22
CA PRO A 48 80.18 56.12 75.05
C PRO A 48 79.85 55.03 74.02
N PHE A 49 80.71 54.86 73.00
CA PHE A 49 80.62 53.81 71.98
C PHE A 49 81.79 52.82 72.14
N ALA A 50 81.57 51.54 71.81
CA ALA A 50 82.62 50.53 71.82
C ALA A 50 83.59 50.75 70.65
N HIS A 51 84.85 50.34 70.82
CA HIS A 51 85.81 50.27 69.72
C HIS A 51 85.31 49.31 68.65
N VAL A 52 85.68 49.56 67.39
CA VAL A 52 85.41 48.64 66.30
C VAL A 52 86.36 47.44 66.45
N ILE A 53 85.78 46.25 66.63
CA ILE A 53 86.52 44.99 66.73
C ILE A 53 86.32 44.24 65.42
N LEU A 54 87.42 43.93 64.74
CA LEU A 54 87.44 43.07 63.57
C LEU A 54 87.97 41.70 63.99
N HIS A 55 87.36 40.62 63.49
CA HIS A 55 87.89 39.26 63.64
C HIS A 55 88.84 38.91 62.48
N PRO A 56 89.74 37.91 62.62
CA PRO A 56 90.56 37.43 61.51
C PRO A 56 89.71 37.09 60.28
N GLY A 57 90.11 37.61 59.12
CA GLY A 57 89.35 37.43 57.87
C GLY A 57 88.16 38.38 57.69
N GLN A 58 87.98 39.39 58.56
CA GLN A 58 87.01 40.47 58.37
C GLN A 58 87.69 41.80 58.00
N TYR A 59 86.94 42.65 57.32
CA TYR A 59 87.30 44.03 57.01
C TYR A 59 86.11 44.96 57.27
N CYS A 60 86.40 46.23 57.47
CA CYS A 60 85.39 47.30 57.42
C CYS A 60 85.91 48.46 56.57
N VAL A 61 85.01 49.32 56.11
CA VAL A 61 85.36 50.51 55.33
C VAL A 61 84.97 51.75 56.10
N ILE A 62 85.93 52.65 56.31
CA ILE A 62 85.75 53.93 56.98
C ILE A 62 85.71 55.03 55.91
N SER A 63 84.72 55.90 55.98
CA SER A 63 84.65 57.14 55.19
C SER A 63 85.27 58.31 55.94
N ASP A 64 85.93 59.17 55.17
CA ASP A 64 86.61 60.39 55.63
C ASP A 64 87.70 60.10 56.67
N PRO A 65 88.65 59.18 56.38
CA PRO A 65 89.66 58.73 57.33
C PRO A 65 90.59 59.87 57.75
N VAL A 66 91.00 59.87 59.02
CA VAL A 66 91.96 60.85 59.55
C VAL A 66 93.37 60.62 58.95
N ILE A 67 94.08 61.72 58.66
CA ILE A 67 95.47 61.70 58.21
C ILE A 67 96.36 61.31 59.39
N ARG A 68 97.07 60.18 59.28
CA ARG A 68 98.01 59.67 60.28
C ARG A 68 99.44 59.90 59.77
N GLU A 69 100.10 60.96 60.23
CA GLU A 69 101.56 61.09 60.06
C GLU A 69 102.26 60.23 61.13
N ALA A 70 103.42 59.67 60.80
CA ALA A 70 104.04 58.53 61.50
C ALA A 70 104.59 58.80 62.92
N GLU A 71 104.21 59.88 63.60
CA GLU A 71 104.47 60.11 65.02
C GLU A 71 103.23 60.73 65.69
N ASP A 72 102.67 60.00 66.66
CA ASP A 72 101.47 60.35 67.42
C ASP A 72 101.72 61.60 68.30
N ARG A 73 101.63 62.79 67.68
CA ARG A 73 101.57 64.08 68.38
C ARG A 73 100.23 64.74 68.12
N THR A 74 99.20 64.29 68.82
CA THR A 74 98.01 65.13 69.04
C THR A 74 98.44 66.34 69.86
N VAL A 75 98.74 67.46 69.20
CA VAL A 75 98.85 68.75 69.88
C VAL A 75 97.47 69.09 70.42
N GLU A 76 97.32 69.24 71.73
CA GLU A 76 96.04 69.61 72.36
C GLU A 76 95.49 70.90 71.72
N GLY A 77 94.32 70.81 71.08
CA GLY A 77 93.60 71.97 70.56
C GLY A 77 93.55 72.16 69.04
N ILE A 78 94.01 71.20 68.23
CA ILE A 78 93.85 71.21 66.76
C ILE A 78 92.81 70.15 66.34
N PRO A 79 91.84 70.46 65.44
CA PRO A 79 90.91 69.47 64.92
C PRO A 79 91.61 68.43 64.03
N TYR A 80 91.14 67.18 64.07
CA TYR A 80 91.68 66.09 63.25
C TYR A 80 91.53 66.39 61.75
N ALA A 81 92.64 66.37 61.02
CA ALA A 81 92.62 66.54 59.57
C ALA A 81 92.12 65.25 58.88
N GLN A 82 91.09 65.37 58.04
CA GLN A 82 90.45 64.25 57.35
C GLN A 82 90.69 64.29 55.84
N ARG A 83 90.78 63.10 55.24
CA ARG A 83 90.74 62.93 53.79
C ARG A 83 89.29 62.87 53.33
N PHE A 84 88.67 64.04 53.19
CA PHE A 84 87.26 64.15 52.80
C PHE A 84 87.00 63.51 51.43
N GLY A 85 85.98 62.66 51.35
CA GLY A 85 85.61 61.93 50.14
C GLY A 85 86.40 60.63 49.90
N GLU A 86 87.43 60.35 50.71
CA GLU A 86 88.20 59.11 50.61
C GLU A 86 87.66 58.00 51.51
N HIS A 87 88.10 56.77 51.21
CA HIS A 87 87.74 55.57 51.96
C HIS A 87 89.00 54.82 52.39
N GLU A 88 89.02 54.35 53.63
CA GLU A 88 90.07 53.48 54.14
C GLU A 88 89.48 52.11 54.47
N VAL A 89 90.13 51.06 53.95
CA VAL A 89 89.79 49.67 54.29
C VAL A 89 90.64 49.26 55.49
N LYS A 90 90.00 48.96 56.63
CA LYS A 90 90.67 48.43 57.81
C LYS A 90 90.52 46.91 57.84
N LEU A 91 91.65 46.22 57.99
CA LEU A 91 91.76 44.77 58.17
C LEU A 91 91.89 44.43 59.67
N TYR A 92 91.90 43.13 59.98
CA TYR A 92 92.14 42.62 61.33
C TYR A 92 93.36 43.25 62.00
N GLY A 93 93.20 43.74 63.23
CA GLY A 93 94.21 44.43 64.02
C GLY A 93 93.71 44.77 65.42
N GLU A 94 94.39 45.68 66.11
CA GLU A 94 93.96 46.15 67.43
C GLU A 94 92.60 46.88 67.36
N PRO A 95 91.70 46.69 68.34
CA PRO A 95 90.43 47.43 68.38
C PRO A 95 90.69 48.93 68.34
N PHE A 96 90.01 49.64 67.43
CA PHE A 96 90.24 51.07 67.21
C PHE A 96 88.97 51.90 67.40
N PRO A 97 89.09 53.14 67.88
CA PRO A 97 87.99 54.10 67.93
C PRO A 97 87.76 54.73 66.55
N LEU A 98 86.57 55.26 66.29
CA LEU A 98 86.35 56.17 65.16
C LEU A 98 86.63 57.60 65.61
N TYR A 99 87.45 58.32 64.86
CA TYR A 99 87.76 59.71 65.18
C TYR A 99 86.59 60.65 64.85
N PRO A 100 86.53 61.85 65.44
CA PRO A 100 85.48 62.83 65.13
C PRO A 100 85.45 63.18 63.63
N GLY A 101 84.33 62.86 62.97
CA GLY A 101 84.09 63.04 61.53
C GLY A 101 84.27 61.77 60.69
N GLU A 102 84.97 60.75 61.20
CA GLU A 102 84.98 59.43 60.58
C GLU A 102 83.60 58.78 60.72
N THR A 103 83.18 58.10 59.67
CA THR A 103 81.94 57.32 59.66
C THR A 103 82.20 55.93 59.12
N MET A 104 81.53 54.92 59.69
CA MET A 104 81.66 53.55 59.20
C MET A 104 80.74 53.36 57.99
N LYS A 105 81.32 53.29 56.79
CA LYS A 105 80.59 53.09 55.54
C LYS A 105 80.13 51.64 55.36
N VAL A 106 80.97 50.68 55.74
CA VAL A 106 80.67 49.24 55.69
C VAL A 106 80.98 48.64 57.05
N ALA A 107 79.97 48.05 57.71
CA ALA A 107 80.13 47.31 58.96
C ALA A 107 81.02 46.06 58.75
N PRO A 108 81.66 45.52 59.81
CA PRO A 108 82.56 44.37 59.71
C PRO A 108 81.98 43.21 58.87
N LYS A 109 82.65 42.88 57.76
CA LYS A 109 82.25 41.85 56.79
C LYS A 109 83.42 40.92 56.51
N SER A 110 83.16 39.64 56.30
CA SER A 110 84.20 38.67 55.92
C SER A 110 84.78 38.99 54.54
N LEU A 111 86.08 38.77 54.38
CA LEU A 111 86.80 38.93 53.11
C LEU A 111 86.22 37.97 52.06
N PRO A 112 86.00 38.42 50.82
CA PRO A 112 85.54 37.55 49.74
C PRO A 112 86.56 36.43 49.43
N ILE A 113 86.10 35.18 49.53
CA ILE A 113 86.90 34.00 49.17
C ILE A 113 86.50 33.55 47.76
N VAL A 114 87.47 33.45 46.87
CA VAL A 114 87.31 32.94 45.50
C VAL A 114 87.80 31.50 45.47
N LEU A 115 86.90 30.57 45.17
CA LEU A 115 87.19 29.13 45.11
C LEU A 115 88.03 28.79 43.86
N ALA A 116 88.62 27.59 43.84
CA ALA A 116 89.25 27.06 42.63
C ALA A 116 88.23 27.01 41.47
N ASN A 117 88.71 27.28 40.24
CA ASN A 117 87.92 27.39 39.02
C ASN A 117 86.82 28.47 39.04
N HIS A 118 86.81 29.37 40.02
CA HIS A 118 85.97 30.56 40.05
C HIS A 118 86.83 31.80 39.87
N ALA A 119 86.20 32.91 39.47
CA ALA A 119 86.85 34.22 39.48
C ALA A 119 85.96 35.28 40.11
N ILE A 120 86.59 36.34 40.61
CA ILE A 120 85.89 37.56 41.04
C ILE A 120 86.11 38.65 39.98
N LYS A 121 85.01 39.28 39.54
CA LYS A 121 85.00 40.35 38.56
C LYS A 121 85.09 41.69 39.27
N LEU A 122 86.09 42.48 38.90
CA LEU A 122 86.48 43.74 39.52
C LEU A 122 86.39 44.88 38.49
N GLU A 123 86.03 46.07 38.94
CA GLU A 123 86.01 47.30 38.14
C GLU A 123 86.75 48.42 38.89
N ALA A 124 87.60 49.18 38.20
CA ALA A 124 88.29 50.33 38.75
C ALA A 124 87.35 51.53 38.85
N LYS A 125 87.23 52.15 40.03
CA LYS A 125 86.42 53.36 40.25
C LYS A 125 87.14 54.64 39.83
N LYS A 126 88.45 54.68 39.99
CA LYS A 126 89.34 55.80 39.68
C LYS A 126 90.66 55.26 39.13
N ASP A 127 91.44 56.13 38.50
CA ASP A 127 92.76 55.76 38.01
C ASP A 127 93.69 55.42 39.20
N PHE A 128 94.29 54.24 39.17
CA PHE A 128 95.22 53.80 40.21
C PHE A 128 96.20 52.76 39.68
N ILE A 129 97.30 52.57 40.40
CA ILE A 129 98.33 51.60 40.06
C ILE A 129 98.06 50.33 40.89
N ASP A 130 97.70 49.24 40.21
CA ASP A 130 97.50 47.91 40.78
C ASP A 130 98.77 47.08 40.57
N GLY A 131 99.72 47.18 41.50
CA GLY A 131 101.04 46.55 41.38
C GLY A 131 101.90 47.23 40.30
N GLU A 132 102.10 46.55 39.17
CA GLU A 132 102.83 47.07 38.00
C GLU A 132 101.88 47.54 36.88
N ILE A 133 100.57 47.37 37.03
CA ILE A 133 99.57 47.67 36.01
C ILE A 133 98.88 49.00 36.33
N GLU A 134 98.95 49.95 35.41
CA GLU A 134 98.19 51.19 35.48
C GLU A 134 96.73 50.92 35.05
N ARG A 135 95.78 51.03 35.97
CA ARG A 135 94.35 50.83 35.71
C ARG A 135 93.63 52.15 35.63
N LYS A 136 92.81 52.33 34.59
CA LYS A 136 91.95 53.50 34.40
C LYS A 136 90.56 53.27 34.95
N ALA A 137 89.87 54.34 35.31
CA ALA A 137 88.48 54.30 35.76
C ALA A 137 87.59 53.61 34.72
N GLY A 138 86.83 52.61 35.14
CA GLY A 138 85.98 51.77 34.30
C GLY A 138 86.66 50.52 33.73
N ASP A 139 87.96 50.32 33.95
CA ASP A 139 88.63 49.08 33.56
C ASP A 139 88.07 47.90 34.35
N ILE A 140 87.77 46.80 33.64
CA ILE A 140 87.21 45.59 34.23
C ILE A 140 88.21 44.46 34.06
N TRP A 141 88.47 43.71 35.13
CA TRP A 141 89.30 42.52 35.09
C TRP A 141 88.74 41.44 36.01
N GLN A 142 89.37 40.28 36.00
CA GLN A 142 88.99 39.18 36.87
C GLN A 142 90.22 38.52 37.51
N LEU A 143 90.08 38.17 38.78
CA LEU A 143 91.10 37.42 39.52
C LEU A 143 90.63 35.99 39.70
N LYS A 144 91.41 35.03 39.16
CA LYS A 144 91.14 33.59 39.23
C LYS A 144 91.53 33.04 40.60
N GLY A 145 90.66 32.25 41.23
CA GLY A 145 90.95 31.58 42.50
C GLY A 145 91.89 30.36 42.35
N PRO A 146 92.33 29.74 43.46
CA PRO A 146 91.90 30.01 44.83
C PRO A 146 92.63 31.20 45.46
N LEU A 147 91.88 32.23 45.90
CA LEU A 147 92.45 33.38 46.59
C LEU A 147 91.43 34.03 47.55
N THR A 148 91.93 34.72 48.57
CA THR A 148 91.12 35.61 49.41
C THR A 148 91.35 37.03 48.94
N TYR A 149 90.33 37.66 48.37
CA TYR A 149 90.45 39.01 47.83
C TYR A 149 90.41 40.04 48.96
N THR A 150 91.41 40.90 49.03
CA THR A 150 91.45 42.06 49.93
C THR A 150 90.84 43.26 49.22
N PRO A 151 89.66 43.77 49.65
CA PRO A 151 89.02 44.90 49.00
C PRO A 151 89.89 46.14 49.07
N GLN A 152 90.04 46.82 47.93
CA GLN A 152 90.70 48.12 47.83
C GLN A 152 89.65 49.23 47.67
N PRO A 153 89.88 50.43 48.22
CA PRO A 153 88.94 51.53 48.08
C PRO A 153 88.77 52.01 46.62
N GLU A 154 89.79 51.79 45.78
CA GLU A 154 89.82 52.09 44.34
C GLU A 154 88.95 51.15 43.49
N VAL A 155 88.53 49.99 44.01
CA VAL A 155 87.99 48.89 43.19
C VAL A 155 86.59 48.48 43.66
N ASP A 156 85.67 48.30 42.72
CA ASP A 156 84.35 47.74 42.94
C ASP A 156 84.27 46.26 42.53
N ILE A 157 83.62 45.47 43.38
CA ILE A 157 83.32 44.07 43.09
C ILE A 157 82.01 44.01 42.30
N LYS A 158 82.07 43.61 41.03
CA LYS A 158 80.88 43.44 40.17
C LYS A 158 80.16 42.11 40.40
N GLY A 159 80.88 41.06 40.78
CA GLY A 159 80.30 39.74 41.04
C GLY A 159 81.32 38.61 40.95
N ASN A 160 80.86 37.38 41.13
CA ASN A 160 81.66 36.17 40.97
C ASN A 160 81.28 35.45 39.66
N VAL A 161 82.25 34.88 38.97
CA VAL A 161 82.09 34.07 37.77
C VAL A 161 82.28 32.60 38.15
N SER A 162 81.26 31.78 37.91
CA SER A 162 81.34 30.33 38.07
C SER A 162 81.71 29.64 36.76
N PRO A 163 82.45 28.52 36.81
CA PRO A 163 82.84 27.80 35.60
C PRO A 163 81.63 27.08 34.97
N ILE A 164 81.68 26.91 33.65
CA ILE A 164 80.73 26.14 32.87
C ILE A 164 81.37 24.78 32.55
N VAL A 165 80.67 23.69 32.88
CA VAL A 165 81.17 22.33 32.61
C VAL A 165 80.82 21.93 31.18
N ILE A 166 81.85 21.68 30.37
CA ILE A 166 81.75 21.15 29.00
C ILE A 166 81.92 19.63 29.06
N LYS A 167 80.87 18.90 28.67
CA LYS A 167 80.88 17.43 28.53
C LYS A 167 81.66 16.99 27.28
N PRO A 168 82.08 15.72 27.17
CA PRO A 168 82.60 15.18 25.90
C PRO A 168 81.66 15.48 24.73
N ASP A 169 82.24 15.83 23.58
CA ASP A 169 81.56 16.15 22.32
C ASP A 169 80.57 17.33 22.38
N HIS A 170 80.50 18.08 23.48
CA HIS A 170 79.71 19.30 23.59
C HIS A 170 80.57 20.52 23.33
N GLY A 171 79.90 21.62 22.96
CA GLY A 171 80.55 22.89 22.71
C GLY A 171 79.89 24.09 23.39
N LEU A 172 80.69 25.14 23.64
CA LEU A 172 80.19 26.45 24.01
C LEU A 172 80.43 27.46 22.89
N LYS A 173 79.35 28.04 22.38
CA LYS A 173 79.42 29.19 21.47
C LYS A 173 79.64 30.44 22.28
N VAL A 174 80.79 31.10 22.09
CA VAL A 174 81.21 32.28 22.82
C VAL A 174 81.35 33.45 21.85
N VAL A 175 80.99 34.65 22.30
CA VAL A 175 81.15 35.90 21.54
C VAL A 175 82.03 36.88 22.32
N ALA A 176 82.89 37.59 21.60
CA ALA A 176 83.70 38.67 22.16
C ALA A 176 82.87 39.96 22.29
N THR A 177 82.88 40.55 23.49
CA THR A 177 82.19 41.81 23.80
C THR A 177 83.05 43.05 23.54
N ARG A 178 84.38 42.88 23.50
CA ARG A 178 85.37 43.90 23.16
C ARG A 178 86.53 43.23 22.44
N ASP A 179 87.41 44.03 21.86
CA ASP A 179 88.64 43.54 21.23
C ASP A 179 89.61 43.08 22.32
N PHE A 180 90.03 41.81 22.29
CA PHE A 180 91.04 41.26 23.20
C PHE A 180 91.76 40.07 22.57
N VAL A 181 92.89 39.69 23.17
CA VAL A 181 93.63 38.47 22.80
C VAL A 181 93.21 37.35 23.75
N ASP A 182 92.73 36.25 23.20
CA ASP A 182 92.29 35.09 24.00
C ASP A 182 93.45 34.27 24.57
N GLU A 183 93.14 33.25 25.37
CA GLU A 183 94.16 32.38 26.00
C GLU A 183 94.98 31.55 25.00
N GLU A 184 94.52 31.44 23.74
CA GLU A 184 95.19 30.73 22.66
C GLU A 184 96.03 31.66 21.76
N GLY A 185 96.04 32.97 22.07
CA GLY A 185 96.79 33.98 21.33
C GLY A 185 96.08 34.49 20.08
N VAL A 186 94.77 34.26 19.93
CA VAL A 186 93.97 34.71 18.79
C VAL A 186 93.38 36.08 19.10
N ASP A 187 93.54 37.02 18.17
CA ASP A 187 92.87 38.33 18.22
C ASP A 187 91.36 38.15 18.03
N ARG A 188 90.58 38.39 19.09
CA ARG A 188 89.11 38.36 19.07
C ARG A 188 88.58 39.78 18.94
N LEU A 189 88.03 40.10 17.78
CA LEU A 189 87.33 41.36 17.54
C LEU A 189 85.93 41.35 18.17
N THR A 190 85.41 42.53 18.48
CA THR A 190 84.06 42.73 19.03
C THR A 190 83.00 42.10 18.10
N GLY A 191 82.18 41.21 18.65
CA GLY A 191 81.16 40.46 17.93
C GLY A 191 81.65 39.17 17.26
N HIS A 192 82.96 38.89 17.25
CA HIS A 192 83.50 37.63 16.75
C HIS A 192 82.97 36.46 17.60
N MET A 193 82.45 35.43 16.94
CA MET A 193 81.93 34.22 17.57
C MET A 193 82.86 33.04 17.28
N TRP A 194 83.09 32.19 18.27
CA TRP A 194 83.86 30.96 18.09
C TRP A 194 83.35 29.87 19.02
N MET A 195 83.88 28.67 18.81
CA MET A 195 83.47 27.47 19.53
C MET A 195 84.57 27.04 20.52
N VAL A 196 84.19 26.76 21.76
CA VAL A 196 85.07 26.16 22.79
C VAL A 196 84.68 24.71 23.05
N THR A 197 85.51 23.75 22.59
CA THR A 197 85.27 22.29 22.68
C THR A 197 86.05 21.59 23.79
N LYS A 198 87.00 22.27 24.45
CA LYS A 198 87.87 21.63 25.46
C LYS A 198 87.04 21.13 26.64
N THR A 199 86.97 19.81 26.81
CA THR A 199 86.21 19.18 27.90
C THR A 199 86.72 19.58 29.26
N GLY A 200 85.83 19.92 30.19
CA GLY A 200 86.19 20.34 31.55
C GLY A 200 85.46 21.60 32.01
N ALA A 201 85.94 22.17 33.10
CA ALA A 201 85.41 23.42 33.66
C ALA A 201 85.99 24.61 32.89
N TYR A 202 85.21 25.21 32.00
CA TYR A 202 85.59 26.41 31.26
C TYR A 202 85.14 27.66 32.02
N LEU A 203 86.09 28.56 32.32
CA LEU A 203 85.81 29.82 33.00
C LEU A 203 85.82 30.94 31.98
N LEU A 204 84.67 31.61 31.79
CA LEU A 204 84.54 32.69 30.82
C LEU A 204 85.52 33.85 31.08
N GLY A 205 86.14 34.33 30.03
CA GLY A 205 86.90 35.58 29.98
C GLY A 205 86.07 36.80 30.40
N VAL A 206 86.73 37.91 30.77
CA VAL A 206 86.06 39.17 31.14
C VAL A 206 85.20 39.71 30.00
N PHE A 207 85.74 39.57 28.78
CA PHE A 207 85.16 40.03 27.54
C PHE A 207 84.50 38.92 26.74
N GLU A 208 84.42 37.71 27.30
CA GLU A 208 83.72 36.58 26.69
C GLU A 208 82.30 36.52 27.22
N ASN A 209 81.35 36.38 26.31
CA ASN A 209 79.96 36.13 26.68
C ASN A 209 79.49 34.81 26.07
N LEU A 210 78.85 33.97 26.87
CA LEU A 210 78.25 32.73 26.38
C LEU A 210 77.01 33.08 25.55
N VAL A 211 76.99 32.62 24.30
CA VAL A 211 75.81 32.69 23.43
C VAL A 211 74.94 31.47 23.64
N GLU A 212 75.52 30.27 23.48
CA GLU A 212 74.75 29.03 23.43
C GLU A 212 75.61 27.82 23.85
N ARG A 213 74.96 26.78 24.38
CA ARG A 213 75.56 25.46 24.59
C ARG A 213 75.12 24.56 23.44
N ILE A 214 76.08 24.08 22.65
CA ILE A 214 75.81 23.23 21.49
C ILE A 214 75.97 21.77 21.90
N GLU A 215 74.93 20.99 21.67
CA GLU A 215 74.94 19.54 21.84
C GLU A 215 75.29 18.86 20.51
N PRO A 216 76.06 17.76 20.51
CA PRO A 216 76.37 17.05 19.28
C PRO A 216 75.13 16.32 18.75
N HIS A 217 74.96 16.34 17.43
CA HIS A 217 73.92 15.56 16.75
C HIS A 217 74.41 14.14 16.47
N THR A 218 73.57 13.16 16.77
CA THR A 218 73.84 11.74 16.48
C THR A 218 73.27 11.36 15.12
N ILE A 219 74.10 10.76 14.28
CA ILE A 219 73.77 10.29 12.95
C ILE A 219 73.67 8.77 12.99
N THR A 220 72.66 8.22 12.33
CA THR A 220 72.36 6.79 12.27
C THR A 220 72.24 6.36 10.81
N GLU A 221 72.05 5.06 10.53
CA GLU A 221 71.84 4.58 9.16
C GLU A 221 70.55 5.11 8.51
N ASN A 222 69.61 5.60 9.32
CA ASN A 222 68.27 6.01 8.92
C ASN A 222 68.11 7.54 8.82
N ASN A 223 69.07 8.34 9.25
CA ASN A 223 69.00 9.79 9.18
C ASN A 223 70.34 10.41 8.76
N CYS A 224 70.28 11.63 8.24
CA CYS A 224 71.45 12.45 7.97
C CYS A 224 71.18 13.90 8.35
N LEU A 225 72.23 14.72 8.47
CA LEU A 225 72.10 16.14 8.80
C LEU A 225 72.18 16.96 7.53
N HIS A 226 71.18 17.81 7.30
CA HIS A 226 71.21 18.80 6.23
C HIS A 226 71.81 20.09 6.78
N MET A 227 73.02 20.39 6.33
CA MET A 227 73.83 21.52 6.78
C MET A 227 73.84 22.62 5.73
N LYS A 228 74.07 23.85 6.19
CA LYS A 228 74.21 25.04 5.36
C LYS A 228 75.36 25.90 5.87
N ALA A 229 76.16 26.43 4.94
CA ALA A 229 77.25 27.35 5.25
C ALA A 229 76.72 28.79 5.38
N ILE A 230 76.96 29.44 6.51
CA ILE A 230 76.61 30.85 6.75
C ILE A 230 77.64 31.76 6.07
N VAL A 231 78.92 31.37 6.16
CA VAL A 231 80.07 32.06 5.56
C VAL A 231 80.91 31.06 4.79
N ARG A 232 81.86 31.54 3.99
CA ARG A 232 82.84 30.65 3.33
C ARG A 232 83.82 30.14 4.38
N PHE A 233 83.94 28.82 4.51
CA PHE A 233 84.85 28.18 5.46
C PHE A 233 85.22 26.77 4.97
N THR A 234 86.17 26.15 5.65
CA THR A 234 86.57 24.75 5.40
C THR A 234 86.05 23.91 6.56
N ASP A 235 85.30 22.85 6.27
CA ASP A 235 84.71 21.97 7.28
C ASP A 235 85.75 21.07 7.99
N VAL A 236 85.28 20.34 9.01
CA VAL A 236 86.11 19.39 9.78
C VAL A 236 86.66 18.26 8.91
N PHE A 237 86.04 17.99 7.76
CA PHE A 237 86.45 16.96 6.80
C PHE A 237 87.42 17.49 5.72
N GLY A 238 87.77 18.79 5.75
CA GLY A 238 88.67 19.43 4.80
C GLY A 238 88.02 19.85 3.47
N ARG A 239 86.70 19.99 3.41
CA ARG A 239 85.97 20.50 2.22
C ARG A 239 85.68 21.99 2.37
N ASP A 240 85.93 22.73 1.30
CA ASP A 240 85.59 24.15 1.23
C ASP A 240 84.12 24.33 0.85
N HIS A 241 83.38 25.09 1.66
CA HIS A 241 81.99 25.43 1.41
C HIS A 241 81.84 26.92 1.10
N ALA A 242 81.09 27.26 0.06
CA ALA A 242 80.73 28.64 -0.24
C ALA A 242 79.56 29.11 0.65
N ALA A 243 79.46 30.42 0.89
CA ALA A 243 78.34 30.96 1.68
C ALA A 243 76.99 30.65 1.00
N GLY A 244 76.07 30.04 1.75
CA GLY A 244 74.76 29.59 1.28
C GLY A 244 74.75 28.20 0.64
N GLU A 245 75.90 27.54 0.49
CA GLU A 245 75.97 26.15 0.04
C GLU A 245 75.33 25.21 1.08
N GLU A 246 74.62 24.20 0.59
CA GLU A 246 73.92 23.22 1.41
C GLU A 246 74.41 21.81 1.06
N TRP A 247 74.64 20.97 2.08
CA TRP A 247 75.11 19.59 1.92
C TRP A 247 74.49 18.67 2.96
N LEU A 248 74.72 17.36 2.80
CA LEU A 248 74.34 16.36 3.78
C LEU A 248 75.57 15.81 4.49
N VAL A 249 75.48 15.66 5.81
CA VAL A 249 76.44 14.90 6.62
C VAL A 249 75.81 13.56 6.95
N THR A 250 76.45 12.47 6.50
CA THR A 250 75.94 11.10 6.63
C THR A 250 76.82 10.27 7.56
N LEU A 251 76.33 9.09 7.96
CA LEU A 251 77.05 8.15 8.82
C LEU A 251 78.41 7.72 8.25
N GLU A 252 78.58 7.75 6.92
CA GLU A 252 79.87 7.44 6.27
C GLU A 252 80.99 8.42 6.65
N GLN A 253 80.64 9.62 7.10
CA GLN A 253 81.59 10.66 7.48
C GLN A 253 81.84 10.69 8.99
N THR A 254 80.79 10.65 9.82
CA THR A 254 80.89 10.62 11.28
C THR A 254 79.61 10.09 11.96
N GLU A 255 79.75 9.53 13.16
CA GLU A 255 78.63 9.11 14.01
C GLU A 255 78.03 10.28 14.81
N THR A 256 78.88 11.20 15.24
CA THR A 256 78.50 12.41 15.97
C THR A 256 79.04 13.63 15.25
N TYR A 257 78.17 14.63 15.06
CA TYR A 257 78.53 15.88 14.40
C TYR A 257 78.15 17.06 15.27
N LEU A 258 79.13 17.91 15.57
CA LEU A 258 78.94 19.14 16.31
C LEU A 258 79.06 20.33 15.34
N PRO A 259 77.95 21.01 14.99
CA PRO A 259 77.98 22.14 14.07
C PRO A 259 78.90 23.26 14.58
N CYS A 260 79.76 23.75 13.69
CA CYS A 260 80.63 24.90 13.95
C CYS A 260 79.85 26.22 13.89
N VAL A 261 80.52 27.35 14.13
CA VAL A 261 79.88 28.69 14.15
C VAL A 261 79.45 29.14 12.75
N GLU A 262 80.20 28.69 11.74
CA GLU A 262 80.03 28.96 10.32
C GLU A 262 78.94 28.08 9.68
N GLU A 263 78.42 27.12 10.42
CA GLU A 263 77.48 26.11 9.97
C GLU A 263 76.11 26.30 10.62
N GLU A 264 75.06 26.04 9.85
CA GLU A 264 73.68 26.02 10.31
C GLU A 264 73.07 24.65 9.99
N LEU A 265 72.50 23.99 11.00
CA LEU A 265 71.69 22.80 10.79
C LEU A 265 70.31 23.23 10.27
N VAL A 266 70.01 22.91 9.01
CA VAL A 266 68.71 23.22 8.40
C VAL A 266 67.65 22.23 8.90
N GLN A 267 67.95 20.93 8.81
CA GLN A 267 67.05 19.86 9.25
C GLN A 267 67.76 18.51 9.38
N VAL A 268 67.11 17.56 10.06
CA VAL A 268 67.49 16.13 10.03
C VAL A 268 66.65 15.46 8.95
N VAL A 269 67.31 14.81 7.98
CA VAL A 269 66.64 14.17 6.84
C VAL A 269 66.60 12.67 7.04
N ASP A 270 65.39 12.11 7.01
CA ASP A 270 65.19 10.67 7.10
C ASP A 270 65.49 9.97 5.77
N LYS A 271 65.98 8.73 5.86
CA LYS A 271 66.28 7.89 4.70
C LYS A 271 64.99 7.50 4.00
N THR A 272 64.91 7.81 2.70
CA THR A 272 63.81 7.36 1.84
C THR A 272 64.10 5.92 1.42
N ILE A 273 63.19 5.00 1.75
CA ILE A 273 63.33 3.57 1.46
C ILE A 273 62.23 3.15 0.48
N LEU A 274 62.61 2.65 -0.69
CA LEU A 274 61.71 2.08 -1.68
C LEU A 274 61.71 0.55 -1.60
N GLY A 275 60.52 -0.05 -1.54
CA GLY A 275 60.29 -1.48 -1.67
C GLY A 275 60.39 -1.99 -3.13
N PRO A 276 60.20 -3.30 -3.36
CA PRO A 276 60.28 -3.89 -4.71
C PRO A 276 59.19 -3.38 -5.67
N HIS A 277 57.99 -3.12 -5.16
CA HIS A 277 56.80 -2.66 -5.92
C HIS A 277 56.52 -1.16 -5.73
N GLN A 278 57.57 -0.39 -5.42
CA GLN A 278 57.45 1.03 -5.14
C GLN A 278 58.36 1.85 -6.03
N PHE A 279 57.90 3.04 -6.38
CA PHE A 279 58.68 4.03 -7.09
C PHE A 279 58.38 5.43 -6.55
N CYS A 280 59.27 6.37 -6.79
CA CYS A 280 59.00 7.77 -6.52
C CYS A 280 59.58 8.65 -7.62
N VAL A 281 59.08 9.87 -7.72
CA VAL A 281 59.54 10.86 -8.68
C VAL A 281 60.19 12.00 -7.91
N ILE A 282 61.49 12.18 -8.09
CA ILE A 282 62.27 13.26 -7.51
C ILE A 282 62.21 14.46 -8.45
N LEU A 283 61.78 15.61 -7.94
CA LEU A 283 61.83 16.89 -8.62
C LEU A 283 63.17 17.58 -8.36
N ASN A 284 63.68 18.25 -9.39
CA ASN A 284 64.95 18.98 -9.35
C ASN A 284 66.15 18.10 -8.93
N PRO A 285 66.35 16.91 -9.52
CA PRO A 285 67.44 16.03 -9.14
C PRO A 285 68.80 16.73 -9.30
N ILE A 286 69.72 16.52 -8.37
CA ILE A 286 71.08 17.06 -8.48
C ILE A 286 71.86 16.25 -9.53
N GLY A 287 72.52 16.95 -10.45
CA GLY A 287 73.41 16.34 -11.45
C GLY A 287 74.75 15.86 -10.88
N GLU A 288 75.61 15.31 -11.73
CA GLU A 288 77.02 15.04 -11.37
C GLU A 288 77.76 16.35 -11.04
N ASP A 289 77.31 17.47 -11.61
CA ASP A 289 77.84 18.82 -11.40
C ASP A 289 77.55 19.39 -10.00
N GLY A 290 76.90 18.65 -9.11
CA GLY A 290 76.56 19.09 -7.75
C GLY A 290 75.40 20.09 -7.64
N HIS A 291 74.82 20.51 -8.78
CA HIS A 291 73.71 21.47 -8.82
C HIS A 291 72.35 20.83 -9.17
N ASN A 292 71.28 21.40 -8.61
CA ASN A 292 69.89 21.02 -8.87
C ASN A 292 69.47 21.30 -10.32
N LYS A 293 69.02 20.27 -11.05
CA LYS A 293 68.46 20.43 -12.41
C LYS A 293 67.01 20.90 -12.34
N LEU A 294 66.81 22.20 -12.17
CA LEU A 294 65.49 22.81 -12.00
C LEU A 294 64.51 22.43 -13.12
N GLY A 295 63.30 22.00 -12.74
CA GLY A 295 62.23 21.61 -13.66
C GLY A 295 62.35 20.20 -14.24
N ARG A 296 63.46 19.48 -13.99
CA ARG A 296 63.60 18.07 -14.36
C ARG A 296 63.00 17.16 -13.30
N ARG A 297 62.62 15.96 -13.75
CA ARG A 297 62.06 14.87 -12.94
C ARG A 297 62.99 13.66 -13.02
N LEU A 298 63.17 12.90 -11.96
CA LEU A 298 63.91 11.64 -11.96
C LEU A 298 63.03 10.57 -11.33
N VAL A 299 62.73 9.53 -12.10
CA VAL A 299 61.98 8.37 -11.58
C VAL A 299 62.99 7.41 -10.96
N VAL A 300 62.83 7.13 -9.67
CA VAL A 300 63.61 6.12 -8.95
C VAL A 300 62.70 4.94 -8.66
N LYS A 301 63.13 3.74 -9.08
CA LYS A 301 62.37 2.49 -8.95
C LYS A 301 63.23 1.36 -8.42
N GLY A 302 62.59 0.40 -7.75
CA GLY A 302 63.24 -0.80 -7.20
C GLY A 302 63.72 -0.63 -5.77
N ARG A 303 64.30 -1.71 -5.22
CA ARG A 303 64.70 -1.80 -3.82
C ARG A 303 65.96 -0.98 -3.54
N ILE A 304 65.77 0.33 -3.30
CA ILE A 304 66.85 1.30 -3.10
C ILE A 304 66.50 2.14 -1.87
N SER A 305 67.53 2.46 -1.08
CA SER A 305 67.43 3.43 0.02
C SER A 305 68.38 4.58 -0.22
N PHE A 306 67.90 5.81 -0.15
CA PHE A 306 68.69 7.02 -0.41
C PHE A 306 68.20 8.19 0.44
N PHE A 307 69.02 9.23 0.56
CA PHE A 307 68.63 10.50 1.18
C PHE A 307 68.28 11.51 0.09
N LEU A 308 67.23 12.30 0.30
CA LEU A 308 66.92 13.43 -0.58
C LEU A 308 67.99 14.50 -0.40
N ARG A 309 68.63 14.89 -1.50
CA ARG A 309 69.67 15.92 -1.46
C ARG A 309 69.06 17.33 -1.35
N PRO A 310 69.85 18.33 -0.94
CA PRO A 310 69.35 19.69 -0.76
C PRO A 310 68.69 20.25 -2.02
N GLY A 311 67.40 20.62 -1.91
CA GLY A 311 66.58 21.12 -3.03
C GLY A 311 65.82 20.06 -3.83
N GLU A 312 66.09 18.77 -3.59
CA GLU A 312 65.28 17.66 -4.10
C GLU A 312 64.00 17.50 -3.28
N ARG A 313 62.91 17.15 -3.94
CA ARG A 313 61.63 16.83 -3.28
C ARG A 313 60.86 15.78 -4.05
N LEU A 314 60.08 14.97 -3.35
CA LEU A 314 59.21 13.99 -3.99
C LEU A 314 57.95 14.66 -4.56
N GLU A 315 57.57 14.35 -5.79
CA GLU A 315 56.36 14.92 -6.44
C GLU A 315 55.08 14.45 -5.72
N ASN A 316 54.89 13.14 -5.62
CA ASN A 316 53.72 12.51 -4.97
C ASN A 316 54.13 11.47 -3.91
N GLY A 317 55.23 11.73 -3.19
CA GLY A 317 55.78 10.79 -2.20
C GLY A 317 56.21 9.45 -2.81
N ILE A 318 56.16 8.39 -2.00
CA ILE A 318 56.40 7.01 -2.44
C ILE A 318 55.10 6.43 -2.99
N GLN A 319 55.12 6.01 -4.26
CA GLN A 319 54.00 5.45 -5.00
C GLN A 319 54.19 3.94 -5.17
N GLN A 320 53.07 3.21 -5.31
CA GLN A 320 53.08 1.80 -5.67
C GLN A 320 53.07 1.66 -7.20
N ASP A 321 53.73 0.63 -7.72
CA ASP A 321 53.64 0.27 -9.13
C ASP A 321 52.18 -0.05 -9.55
N TYR A 322 51.90 0.11 -10.84
CA TYR A 322 50.57 -0.20 -11.37
C TYR A 322 50.52 -1.67 -11.77
N LEU A 323 49.99 -2.50 -10.88
CA LEU A 323 49.62 -3.87 -11.22
C LEU A 323 48.31 -3.89 -12.04
N LEU A 324 48.41 -4.36 -13.28
CA LEU A 324 47.28 -4.53 -14.20
C LEU A 324 46.93 -6.00 -14.34
N GLU A 325 45.66 -6.32 -14.11
CA GLU A 325 45.06 -7.61 -14.43
C GLU A 325 44.74 -7.72 -15.92
N ALA A 326 44.43 -8.92 -16.41
CA ALA A 326 44.11 -9.16 -17.83
C ALA A 326 42.89 -8.38 -18.36
N ASP A 327 41.98 -7.95 -17.47
CA ASP A 327 40.80 -7.13 -17.79
C ASP A 327 41.02 -5.63 -17.50
N GLN A 328 42.25 -5.22 -17.19
CA GLN A 328 42.59 -3.84 -16.85
C GLN A 328 43.56 -3.24 -17.87
N SER A 329 43.52 -1.92 -17.99
CA SER A 329 44.44 -1.16 -18.82
C SER A 329 44.74 0.21 -18.22
N LEU A 330 45.88 0.79 -18.57
CA LEU A 330 46.21 2.18 -18.26
C LEU A 330 46.17 3.01 -19.53
N LEU A 331 45.48 4.13 -19.46
CA LEU A 331 45.61 5.19 -20.44
C LEU A 331 46.80 6.05 -20.06
N VAL A 332 47.85 6.01 -20.89
CA VAL A 332 49.10 6.76 -20.70
C VAL A 332 49.20 7.83 -21.77
N GLN A 333 49.81 8.95 -21.42
CA GLN A 333 50.09 10.07 -22.30
C GLN A 333 51.57 10.44 -22.26
N ALA A 334 52.15 10.73 -23.42
CA ALA A 334 53.50 11.26 -23.52
C ALA A 334 53.52 12.74 -23.11
N THR A 335 54.39 13.14 -22.19
CA THR A 335 54.59 14.54 -21.79
C THR A 335 55.54 15.26 -22.75
N GLU A 336 56.57 14.58 -23.20
CA GLU A 336 57.55 15.05 -24.19
C GLU A 336 57.71 14.02 -25.31
N GLU A 337 58.37 14.39 -26.41
CA GLU A 337 58.71 13.44 -27.47
C GLU A 337 59.85 12.54 -27.00
N PHE A 338 59.60 11.23 -27.01
CA PHE A 338 60.62 10.25 -26.65
C PHE A 338 60.45 8.95 -27.46
N THR A 339 61.51 8.16 -27.49
CA THR A 339 61.51 6.85 -28.14
C THR A 339 61.24 5.79 -27.09
N GLU A 340 60.12 5.07 -27.22
CA GLU A 340 59.77 3.98 -26.32
C GLU A 340 60.70 2.78 -26.60
N GLU A 341 61.46 2.35 -25.59
CA GLU A 341 62.34 1.18 -25.68
C GLU A 341 61.57 -0.09 -25.30
N GLY A 342 60.80 -0.63 -26.26
CA GLY A 342 60.11 -1.93 -26.16
C GLY A 342 60.48 -2.89 -27.29
N GLU A 343 59.72 -3.99 -27.45
CA GLU A 343 59.92 -4.95 -28.56
C GLU A 343 59.83 -4.29 -29.95
N GLU A 344 59.05 -3.22 -30.08
CA GLU A 344 59.02 -2.34 -31.24
C GLU A 344 59.42 -0.92 -30.84
N ARG A 345 60.43 -0.37 -31.50
CA ARG A 345 60.90 1.00 -31.28
C ARG A 345 59.90 1.99 -31.89
N ARG A 346 59.04 2.57 -31.06
CA ARG A 346 58.02 3.55 -31.49
C ARG A 346 58.40 4.95 -30.99
N VAL A 347 58.33 5.93 -31.89
CA VAL A 347 58.49 7.34 -31.53
C VAL A 347 57.13 7.84 -31.06
N ARG A 348 57.05 8.28 -29.80
CA ARG A 348 55.82 8.84 -29.22
C ARG A 348 55.88 10.36 -29.32
N GLN A 349 54.85 10.95 -29.91
CA GLN A 349 54.75 12.41 -29.97
C GLN A 349 54.24 12.97 -28.65
N SER A 350 54.66 14.19 -28.30
CA SER A 350 54.13 14.88 -27.11
C SER A 350 52.60 14.98 -27.20
N GLY A 351 51.92 14.56 -26.14
CA GLY A 351 50.47 14.55 -26.03
C GLY A 351 49.78 13.31 -26.61
N GLU A 352 50.49 12.42 -27.31
CA GLU A 352 49.95 11.15 -27.80
C GLU A 352 49.47 10.28 -26.64
N LYS A 353 48.30 9.64 -26.81
CA LYS A 353 47.69 8.75 -25.81
C LYS A 353 47.63 7.32 -26.34
N TRP A 354 48.01 6.35 -25.50
CA TRP A 354 47.88 4.93 -25.82
C TRP A 354 47.48 4.12 -24.59
N LEU A 355 47.16 2.85 -24.82
CA LEU A 355 46.78 1.92 -23.77
C LEU A 355 47.92 0.95 -23.49
N ILE A 356 48.12 0.69 -22.21
CA ILE A 356 48.91 -0.43 -21.71
C ILE A 356 47.92 -1.47 -21.21
N LEU A 357 47.90 -2.63 -21.84
CA LEU A 357 46.99 -3.74 -21.50
C LEU A 357 47.69 -4.66 -20.49
N GLY A 358 46.95 -5.13 -19.47
CA GLY A 358 47.46 -6.18 -18.59
C GLY A 358 47.46 -7.58 -19.25
N PRO A 359 48.00 -8.61 -18.60
CA PRO A 359 48.56 -8.59 -17.25
C PRO A 359 50.04 -8.16 -17.23
N CYS A 360 50.34 -7.02 -16.60
CA CYS A 360 51.71 -6.54 -16.43
C CYS A 360 51.83 -5.58 -15.24
N GLU A 361 53.07 -5.40 -14.76
CA GLU A 361 53.44 -4.33 -13.84
C GLU A 361 53.94 -3.14 -14.65
N TYR A 362 53.40 -1.95 -14.38
CA TYR A 362 53.81 -0.72 -15.08
C TYR A 362 54.26 0.35 -14.11
N ILE A 363 55.43 0.94 -14.39
CA ILE A 363 55.95 2.12 -13.71
C ILE A 363 56.12 3.21 -14.76
N PRO A 364 55.50 4.39 -14.59
CA PRO A 364 55.64 5.48 -15.56
C PRO A 364 57.09 5.96 -15.63
N ASP A 365 57.60 6.09 -16.85
CA ASP A 365 58.89 6.73 -17.12
C ASP A 365 58.78 8.26 -17.03
N GLN A 366 59.92 8.96 -17.02
CA GLN A 366 60.03 10.42 -16.90
C GLN A 366 59.15 11.18 -17.92
N SER A 367 59.05 10.63 -19.13
CA SER A 367 58.36 11.23 -20.28
C SER A 367 56.91 10.75 -20.44
N THR A 368 56.39 9.98 -19.47
CA THR A 368 55.02 9.43 -19.50
C THR A 368 54.21 9.86 -18.29
N SER A 369 52.92 10.11 -18.49
CA SER A 369 51.96 10.36 -17.43
C SER A 369 50.75 9.44 -17.54
N VAL A 370 50.32 8.88 -16.41
CA VAL A 370 49.13 8.02 -16.35
C VAL A 370 47.90 8.92 -16.20
N ILE A 371 46.98 8.86 -17.18
CA ILE A 371 45.73 9.64 -17.15
C ILE A 371 44.67 8.88 -16.36
N ALA A 372 44.46 7.60 -16.67
CA ALA A 372 43.34 6.84 -16.12
C ALA A 372 43.62 5.34 -16.12
N LYS A 373 43.21 4.67 -15.04
CA LYS A 373 43.08 3.21 -15.00
C LYS A 373 41.69 2.82 -15.51
N ARG A 374 41.64 1.96 -16.52
CA ARG A 374 40.42 1.49 -17.20
C ARG A 374 40.22 0.00 -16.92
N LYS A 375 38.96 -0.39 -16.75
CA LYS A 375 38.54 -1.78 -16.63
C LYS A 375 37.69 -2.18 -17.83
N ALA A 376 37.81 -3.42 -18.27
CA ALA A 376 36.99 -3.99 -19.32
C ALA A 376 35.52 -3.99 -18.89
N LEU A 377 34.66 -3.56 -19.80
CA LEU A 377 33.21 -3.58 -19.63
C LEU A 377 32.70 -4.95 -20.07
N SER A 378 32.15 -5.72 -19.14
CA SER A 378 31.47 -6.99 -19.47
C SER A 378 30.08 -6.69 -20.01
N LEU A 379 29.86 -6.93 -21.31
CA LEU A 379 28.57 -6.70 -21.98
C LEU A 379 27.91 -8.06 -22.26
N ASN A 380 26.69 -8.27 -21.75
CA ASN A 380 25.88 -9.45 -22.05
C ASN A 380 25.17 -9.34 -23.41
N GLN A 381 24.54 -10.42 -23.87
CA GLN A 381 23.90 -10.52 -25.20
C GLN A 381 22.83 -9.45 -25.48
N ASN A 382 22.16 -8.94 -24.45
CA ASN A 382 21.12 -7.90 -24.56
C ASN A 382 21.56 -6.55 -23.95
N GLU A 383 22.86 -6.34 -23.76
CA GLU A 383 23.42 -5.12 -23.20
C GLU A 383 24.41 -4.49 -24.18
N GLY A 384 24.63 -3.19 -24.01
CA GLY A 384 25.63 -2.46 -24.77
C GLY A 384 25.95 -1.12 -24.12
N VAL A 385 26.98 -0.46 -24.62
CA VAL A 385 27.38 0.89 -24.20
C VAL A 385 27.56 1.79 -25.41
N TYR A 386 27.29 3.08 -25.24
CA TYR A 386 27.60 4.10 -26.23
C TYR A 386 29.04 4.57 -26.04
N VAL A 387 29.79 4.52 -27.13
CA VAL A 387 31.20 4.93 -27.17
C VAL A 387 31.33 6.06 -28.16
N ARG A 388 31.97 7.14 -27.73
CA ARG A 388 32.34 8.27 -28.58
C ARG A 388 33.84 8.25 -28.79
N ASN A 389 34.23 8.39 -30.05
CA ASN A 389 35.61 8.64 -30.39
C ASN A 389 35.91 10.14 -30.26
N VAL A 390 36.94 10.50 -29.50
CA VAL A 390 37.37 11.86 -29.20
C VAL A 390 38.05 12.52 -30.41
N THR A 391 38.66 11.72 -31.31
CA THR A 391 39.38 12.23 -32.48
C THR A 391 38.45 12.64 -33.62
N ASP A 392 37.47 11.81 -33.98
CA ASP A 392 36.54 12.07 -35.08
C ASP A 392 35.12 12.45 -34.63
N GLY A 393 34.85 12.39 -33.32
CA GLY A 393 33.56 12.73 -32.72
C GLY A 393 32.46 11.70 -32.97
N LYS A 394 32.74 10.59 -33.68
CA LYS A 394 31.70 9.61 -34.04
C LYS A 394 31.26 8.82 -32.82
N ILE A 395 29.95 8.65 -32.72
CA ILE A 395 29.32 7.90 -31.63
C ILE A 395 28.76 6.62 -32.21
N ARG A 396 29.06 5.49 -31.57
CA ARG A 396 28.55 4.17 -31.94
C ARG A 396 28.10 3.40 -30.73
N SER A 397 27.20 2.44 -30.94
CA SER A 397 26.84 1.45 -29.92
C SER A 397 27.80 0.26 -30.02
N VAL A 398 28.27 -0.22 -28.87
CA VAL A 398 29.02 -1.47 -28.75
C VAL A 398 28.09 -2.46 -28.04
N LEU A 399 27.68 -3.51 -28.75
CA LEU A 399 26.74 -4.52 -28.26
C LEU A 399 27.51 -5.76 -27.76
N GLY A 400 26.94 -6.47 -26.79
CA GLY A 400 27.47 -7.76 -26.34
C GLY A 400 27.03 -8.95 -27.24
N PRO A 401 27.43 -10.19 -26.90
CA PRO A 401 28.20 -10.57 -25.72
C PRO A 401 29.72 -10.43 -25.96
N GLN A 402 30.37 -9.47 -25.29
CA GLN A 402 31.83 -9.31 -25.34
C GLN A 402 32.35 -8.50 -24.14
N CYS A 403 33.62 -8.71 -23.77
CA CYS A 403 34.34 -7.84 -22.84
C CYS A 403 35.02 -6.72 -23.63
N TYR A 404 34.56 -5.48 -23.46
CA TYR A 404 35.05 -4.35 -24.23
C TYR A 404 35.92 -3.42 -23.40
N ILE A 405 37.17 -3.22 -23.81
CA ILE A 405 38.07 -2.18 -23.26
C ILE A 405 38.00 -0.98 -24.21
N LEU A 406 37.69 0.20 -23.66
CA LEU A 406 37.67 1.46 -24.41
C LEU A 406 39.06 1.74 -24.99
N LYS A 407 39.14 2.02 -26.29
CA LYS A 407 40.40 2.41 -26.97
C LYS A 407 40.92 3.77 -26.49
N ALA A 408 42.20 4.08 -26.76
CA ALA A 408 42.84 5.30 -26.26
C ALA A 408 42.10 6.59 -26.67
N ASP A 409 41.51 6.58 -27.85
CA ASP A 409 40.72 7.64 -28.47
C ASP A 409 39.21 7.55 -28.14
N GLU A 410 38.79 6.63 -27.29
CA GLU A 410 37.39 6.40 -26.95
C GLU A 410 37.05 6.81 -25.51
N GLU A 411 35.85 7.35 -25.36
CA GLU A 411 35.19 7.64 -24.08
C GLU A 411 33.74 7.13 -24.09
N LEU A 412 33.16 6.94 -22.90
CA LEU A 412 31.75 6.59 -22.78
C LEU A 412 30.89 7.82 -23.08
N TYR A 413 29.87 7.63 -23.91
CA TYR A 413 28.94 8.70 -24.29
C TYR A 413 27.63 8.60 -23.53
N GLU A 414 27.21 9.68 -22.90
CA GLU A 414 25.89 9.76 -22.28
C GLU A 414 24.82 10.14 -23.33
N LYS A 415 23.93 9.21 -23.66
CA LYS A 415 22.81 9.50 -24.56
C LYS A 415 21.66 10.16 -23.78
N PRO A 416 21.31 11.43 -24.05
CA PRO A 416 20.16 12.06 -23.43
C PRO A 416 18.85 11.49 -23.99
N LEU A 417 17.84 11.42 -23.12
CA LEU A 417 16.44 11.21 -23.50
C LEU A 417 15.59 12.37 -22.98
N SER A 418 14.41 12.57 -23.58
CA SER A 418 13.44 13.50 -23.02
C SER A 418 12.93 12.99 -21.66
N PRO A 419 12.65 13.89 -20.70
CA PRO A 419 12.19 13.49 -19.36
C PRO A 419 10.85 12.75 -19.41
N GLU A 420 10.02 13.01 -20.43
CA GLU A 420 8.78 12.27 -20.66
C GLU A 420 9.06 10.83 -21.09
N CYS A 421 9.98 10.62 -22.04
CA CYS A 421 10.34 9.28 -22.50
C CYS A 421 10.97 8.45 -21.36
N GLU A 422 11.80 9.06 -20.51
CA GLU A 422 12.35 8.37 -19.34
C GLU A 422 11.26 7.92 -18.34
N LYS A 423 10.24 8.75 -18.09
CA LYS A 423 9.10 8.37 -17.23
C LYS A 423 8.31 7.21 -17.83
N ILE A 424 8.06 7.26 -19.13
CA ILE A 424 7.31 6.22 -19.86
C ILE A 424 8.08 4.90 -19.85
N LEU A 425 9.40 4.93 -20.08
CA LEU A 425 10.25 3.73 -20.01
C LEU A 425 10.26 3.10 -18.61
N LYS A 426 10.30 3.91 -17.54
CA LYS A 426 10.24 3.41 -16.15
C LYS A 426 8.95 2.66 -15.84
N GLN A 427 7.86 3.04 -16.49
CA GLN A 427 6.53 2.46 -16.33
C GLN A 427 6.25 1.32 -17.33
N GLY A 428 7.29 0.80 -18.01
CA GLY A 428 7.14 -0.32 -18.95
C GLY A 428 6.60 0.07 -20.33
N GLY A 429 6.61 1.37 -20.69
CA GLY A 429 6.30 1.84 -22.04
C GLY A 429 5.04 2.68 -22.19
N TYR A 430 4.36 3.02 -21.09
CA TYR A 430 3.21 3.93 -21.09
C TYR A 430 3.22 4.89 -19.89
N SER A 431 2.47 5.98 -20.00
CA SER A 431 2.15 6.91 -18.91
C SER A 431 0.72 7.40 -19.09
N SER A 432 -0.11 7.30 -18.04
CA SER A 432 -1.52 7.70 -18.07
C SER A 432 -1.84 8.67 -16.93
N THR A 433 -2.69 9.66 -17.21
CA THR A 433 -3.23 10.59 -16.20
C THR A 433 -4.53 10.08 -15.59
N SER A 434 -5.24 9.17 -16.27
CA SER A 434 -6.48 8.56 -15.76
C SER A 434 -6.19 7.22 -15.06
N ASP A 435 -6.90 6.94 -13.95
CA ASP A 435 -6.80 5.67 -13.20
C ASP A 435 -7.55 4.49 -13.87
N ASP A 436 -8.37 4.75 -14.88
CA ASP A 436 -9.30 3.77 -15.50
C ASP A 436 -8.62 2.84 -16.55
N VAL A 437 -7.36 2.44 -16.29
CA VAL A 437 -6.47 1.86 -17.30
C VAL A 437 -6.48 0.34 -17.23
N ARG A 438 -7.32 -0.29 -18.06
CA ARG A 438 -7.28 -1.73 -18.41
C ARG A 438 -5.96 -2.18 -19.11
N LYS A 439 -4.89 -1.37 -19.10
CA LYS A 439 -3.66 -1.58 -19.90
C LYS A 439 -2.42 -1.97 -19.11
N ILE A 440 -2.51 -2.16 -17.78
CA ILE A 440 -1.35 -2.50 -16.94
C ILE A 440 -0.76 -3.87 -17.38
N ALA A 441 -1.60 -4.88 -17.62
CA ALA A 441 -1.16 -6.22 -18.02
C ALA A 441 -0.38 -6.30 -19.35
N TYR A 442 -0.64 -5.39 -20.29
CA TYR A 442 0.07 -5.39 -21.59
C TYR A 442 1.55 -4.98 -21.45
N PHE A 443 1.83 -4.05 -20.53
CA PHE A 443 3.14 -3.42 -20.39
C PHE A 443 3.94 -3.95 -19.20
N GLU A 444 3.33 -4.72 -18.29
CA GLU A 444 3.99 -5.36 -17.13
C GLU A 444 5.22 -6.18 -17.53
N ASN A 445 5.12 -6.98 -18.60
CA ASN A 445 6.22 -7.80 -19.11
C ASN A 445 7.39 -6.98 -19.68
N SER A 446 7.16 -5.69 -19.93
CA SER A 446 8.12 -4.75 -20.51
C SER A 446 8.76 -3.85 -19.47
N ILE A 447 8.40 -4.00 -18.18
CA ILE A 447 9.03 -3.29 -17.08
C ILE A 447 10.40 -3.90 -16.82
N ASP A 448 11.45 -3.13 -17.06
CA ASP A 448 12.80 -3.51 -16.67
C ASP A 448 13.02 -3.25 -15.15
N PRO A 449 13.31 -4.29 -14.34
CA PRO A 449 13.46 -4.14 -12.88
C PRO A 449 14.58 -3.16 -12.47
N ILE A 450 15.61 -3.06 -13.32
CA ILE A 450 16.78 -2.19 -13.12
C ILE A 450 16.38 -0.71 -13.32
N LEU A 451 15.50 -0.44 -14.28
CA LEU A 451 15.10 0.93 -14.63
C LEU A 451 14.00 1.45 -13.70
N SER A 452 13.13 0.58 -13.20
CA SER A 452 12.02 0.94 -12.31
C SER A 452 12.48 1.37 -10.90
N SER A 453 13.54 0.76 -10.39
CA SER A 453 14.06 0.98 -9.02
C SER A 453 15.21 2.00 -8.93
N GLY A 454 15.95 2.22 -10.02
CA GLY A 454 17.19 2.98 -10.01
C GLY A 454 17.20 4.28 -10.84
N LYS A 455 18.29 5.04 -10.69
CA LYS A 455 18.67 6.07 -11.66
C LYS A 455 19.31 5.38 -12.86
N ARG A 456 18.83 5.71 -14.05
CA ARG A 456 19.33 5.12 -15.30
C ARG A 456 20.80 5.50 -15.52
N ASP A 457 21.62 4.52 -15.89
CA ASP A 457 22.93 4.75 -16.49
C ASP A 457 22.76 5.25 -17.94
N ARG A 458 23.25 6.47 -18.20
CA ARG A 458 23.10 7.14 -19.50
C ARG A 458 24.08 6.63 -20.55
N THR A 459 25.13 5.93 -20.12
CA THR A 459 26.17 5.38 -21.01
C THR A 459 25.76 4.04 -21.61
N LYS A 460 24.85 3.32 -20.97
CA LYS A 460 24.30 2.06 -21.49
C LYS A 460 23.34 2.28 -22.65
N VAL A 461 23.37 1.34 -23.60
CA VAL A 461 22.43 1.27 -24.72
C VAL A 461 21.01 1.15 -24.17
N ILE A 462 20.11 1.90 -24.79
CA ILE A 462 18.72 1.96 -24.36
C ILE A 462 18.02 0.78 -24.97
N THR A 463 17.56 -0.11 -24.11
CA THR A 463 16.80 -1.28 -24.51
C THR A 463 15.34 -1.11 -24.09
N TYR A 464 14.43 -1.62 -24.91
CA TYR A 464 13.02 -1.68 -24.59
C TYR A 464 12.43 -2.96 -25.15
N ARG A 465 11.81 -3.77 -24.28
CA ARG A 465 11.13 -5.00 -24.68
C ARG A 465 9.77 -4.63 -25.23
N CYS A 466 9.57 -4.85 -26.53
CA CYS A 466 8.29 -4.56 -27.15
C CYS A 466 7.26 -5.63 -26.78
N PRO A 467 6.07 -5.29 -26.23
CA PRO A 467 5.02 -6.27 -25.96
C PRO A 467 4.53 -6.98 -27.22
N HIS A 468 3.95 -8.18 -27.06
CA HIS A 468 3.29 -8.90 -28.15
C HIS A 468 2.18 -8.06 -28.79
N ASN A 469 1.98 -8.20 -30.11
CA ASN A 469 0.98 -7.47 -30.90
C ASN A 469 1.09 -5.94 -30.80
N THR A 470 2.31 -5.44 -30.66
CA THR A 470 2.59 -4.01 -30.71
C THR A 470 3.64 -3.66 -31.75
N ALA A 471 3.67 -2.40 -32.18
CA ALA A 471 4.72 -1.84 -33.02
C ALA A 471 5.31 -0.61 -32.35
N ILE A 472 6.60 -0.37 -32.55
CA ILE A 472 7.32 0.81 -32.09
C ILE A 472 7.94 1.49 -33.29
N GLN A 473 7.82 2.82 -33.33
CA GLN A 473 8.54 3.61 -34.31
C GLN A 473 9.77 4.25 -33.66
N VAL A 474 10.92 4.03 -34.27
CA VAL A 474 12.20 4.64 -33.89
C VAL A 474 12.61 5.58 -35.01
N TYR A 475 12.98 6.81 -34.63
CA TYR A 475 13.40 7.84 -35.56
C TYR A 475 14.87 8.18 -35.37
N ASP A 476 15.66 8.10 -36.44
CA ASP A 476 17.03 8.56 -36.49
C ASP A 476 17.07 10.01 -37.00
N TYR A 477 17.47 10.94 -36.13
CA TYR A 477 17.49 12.36 -36.45
C TYR A 477 18.61 12.76 -37.40
N VAL A 478 19.70 11.99 -37.45
CA VAL A 478 20.85 12.29 -38.31
C VAL A 478 20.56 11.85 -39.74
N ASN A 479 20.11 10.61 -39.90
CA ASN A 479 19.79 10.06 -41.22
C ASN A 479 18.39 10.43 -41.73
N LYS A 480 17.53 11.00 -40.86
CA LYS A 480 16.12 11.31 -41.13
C LYS A 480 15.31 10.10 -41.60
N THR A 481 15.69 8.93 -41.11
CA THR A 481 15.04 7.65 -41.41
C THR A 481 14.23 7.21 -40.21
N SER A 482 13.01 6.72 -40.45
CA SER A 482 12.21 6.05 -39.44
C SER A 482 12.21 4.55 -39.71
N ARG A 483 12.29 3.73 -38.65
CA ARG A 483 12.08 2.29 -38.76
C ARG A 483 11.05 1.85 -37.74
N VAL A 484 10.22 0.91 -38.15
CA VAL A 484 9.22 0.30 -37.30
C VAL A 484 9.69 -1.09 -36.90
N LEU A 485 9.58 -1.39 -35.61
CA LEU A 485 9.92 -2.67 -35.01
C LEU A 485 8.67 -3.27 -34.41
N PHE A 486 8.47 -4.57 -34.59
CA PHE A 486 7.30 -5.29 -34.10
C PHE A 486 7.65 -6.10 -32.86
N GLY A 487 6.73 -6.17 -31.91
CA GLY A 487 6.86 -7.04 -30.75
C GLY A 487 6.70 -8.52 -31.12
N PRO A 488 7.35 -9.46 -30.40
CA PRO A 488 7.96 -9.29 -29.08
C PRO A 488 9.46 -8.92 -29.07
N ASP A 489 10.00 -8.37 -30.15
CA ASP A 489 11.44 -8.15 -30.28
C ASP A 489 11.98 -7.08 -29.31
N LEU A 490 13.26 -7.24 -28.92
CA LEU A 490 13.97 -6.26 -28.10
C LEU A 490 14.49 -5.13 -28.99
N VAL A 491 14.05 -3.91 -28.72
CA VAL A 491 14.54 -2.72 -29.41
C VAL A 491 15.79 -2.20 -28.71
N MET A 492 16.89 -2.07 -29.45
CA MET A 492 18.11 -1.38 -29.01
C MET A 492 18.30 -0.10 -29.81
N LEU A 493 18.25 1.05 -29.14
CA LEU A 493 18.45 2.33 -29.80
C LEU A 493 19.91 2.52 -30.22
N GLN A 494 20.10 3.00 -31.44
CA GLN A 494 21.37 3.55 -31.88
C GLN A 494 21.62 4.94 -31.25
N PRO A 495 22.87 5.45 -31.27
CA PRO A 495 23.22 6.70 -30.60
C PRO A 495 22.34 7.91 -30.98
N HIS A 496 21.92 7.98 -32.24
CA HIS A 496 21.14 9.09 -32.81
C HIS A 496 19.65 8.78 -32.97
N GLU A 497 19.22 7.59 -32.53
CA GLU A 497 17.83 7.15 -32.58
C GLU A 497 17.08 7.55 -31.31
N ASN A 498 15.82 7.97 -31.44
CA ASN A 498 14.90 8.10 -30.31
C ASN A 498 13.57 7.40 -30.58
N PHE A 499 12.89 7.02 -29.50
CA PHE A 499 11.52 6.52 -29.57
C PHE A 499 10.57 7.65 -29.97
N ASN A 500 9.65 7.35 -30.89
CA ASN A 500 8.50 8.22 -31.12
C ASN A 500 7.47 8.00 -30.00
N VAL A 501 7.11 9.06 -29.29
CA VAL A 501 6.12 9.00 -28.21
C VAL A 501 4.73 9.29 -28.78
N LEU A 502 3.84 8.32 -28.73
CA LEU A 502 2.45 8.46 -29.15
C LEU A 502 1.63 9.12 -28.05
N SER A 503 0.81 10.10 -28.43
CA SER A 503 -0.12 10.80 -27.55
C SER A 503 -1.54 10.40 -27.92
N LEU A 504 -2.05 9.37 -27.26
CA LEU A 504 -3.32 8.73 -27.54
C LEU A 504 -4.44 9.26 -26.62
N SER A 505 -5.67 9.28 -27.14
CA SER A 505 -6.85 9.55 -26.34
C SER A 505 -7.19 8.41 -25.37
N ALA A 506 -7.54 8.76 -24.13
CA ALA A 506 -7.97 7.80 -23.12
C ALA A 506 -9.08 8.37 -22.22
N GLY A 507 -9.67 7.55 -21.35
CA GLY A 507 -10.83 7.92 -20.53
C GLY A 507 -12.20 7.65 -21.18
N LYS A 508 -13.27 7.98 -20.44
CA LYS A 508 -14.69 7.93 -20.83
C LYS A 508 -15.39 9.17 -20.25
N PRO A 509 -15.69 10.21 -21.03
CA PRO A 509 -15.44 10.34 -22.48
C PRO A 509 -13.94 10.39 -22.82
N LYS A 510 -13.60 10.09 -24.08
CA LYS A 510 -12.21 10.17 -24.57
C LYS A 510 -11.65 11.58 -24.48
N MET A 511 -10.55 11.74 -23.75
CA MET A 511 -9.77 12.97 -23.63
C MET A 511 -8.45 12.83 -24.40
N GLU A 512 -8.13 13.84 -25.21
CA GLU A 512 -6.92 13.89 -26.03
C GLU A 512 -5.66 13.93 -25.14
N GLY A 513 -4.64 13.16 -25.52
CA GLY A 513 -3.34 13.13 -24.83
C GLY A 513 -3.35 12.57 -23.40
N ALA A 514 -4.45 11.94 -22.98
CA ALA A 514 -4.55 11.33 -21.65
C ALA A 514 -3.67 10.07 -21.48
N LEU A 515 -3.27 9.42 -22.59
CA LEU A 515 -2.37 8.28 -22.60
C LEU A 515 -1.16 8.56 -23.49
N LYS A 516 0.04 8.52 -22.91
CA LYS A 516 1.30 8.53 -23.67
C LYS A 516 1.86 7.12 -23.73
N SER A 517 2.28 6.66 -24.91
CA SER A 517 2.79 5.29 -25.13
C SER A 517 3.96 5.29 -26.12
N LEU A 518 4.94 4.41 -25.92
CA LEU A 518 6.00 4.16 -26.92
C LEU A 518 5.55 3.18 -28.02
N CYS A 519 4.56 2.35 -27.69
CA CYS A 519 4.08 1.30 -28.56
C CYS A 519 2.68 1.63 -29.10
N LEU A 520 2.47 1.31 -30.37
CA LEU A 520 1.17 1.24 -31.01
C LEU A 520 0.61 -0.17 -30.83
N MET A 521 -0.62 -0.27 -30.33
CA MET A 521 -1.30 -1.54 -30.09
C MET A 521 -1.98 -1.98 -31.39
N LEU A 522 -1.52 -3.06 -32.00
CA LEU A 522 -2.00 -3.52 -33.32
C LEU A 522 -3.32 -4.29 -33.23
N GLY A 523 -3.66 -4.80 -32.05
CA GLY A 523 -4.86 -5.59 -31.81
C GLY A 523 -4.69 -7.08 -32.17
N PRO A 524 -5.76 -7.89 -32.09
CA PRO A 524 -7.14 -7.48 -31.81
C PRO A 524 -7.34 -6.88 -30.41
N ASP A 525 -7.97 -5.72 -30.34
CA ASP A 525 -8.28 -4.99 -29.10
C ASP A 525 -9.69 -4.36 -29.21
N TYR A 526 -10.13 -3.65 -28.18
CA TYR A 526 -11.37 -2.87 -28.22
C TYR A 526 -11.24 -1.46 -27.63
N ILE A 527 -11.85 -0.49 -28.31
CA ILE A 527 -11.94 0.91 -27.87
C ILE A 527 -13.28 1.13 -27.19
N THR A 528 -13.29 1.60 -25.94
CA THR A 528 -14.53 1.98 -25.23
C THR A 528 -14.65 3.49 -25.13
N ASP A 529 -15.83 4.04 -25.38
CA ASP A 529 -16.09 5.48 -25.26
C ASP A 529 -17.57 5.75 -24.93
N SER A 530 -17.88 7.01 -24.60
CA SER A 530 -19.23 7.50 -24.32
C SER A 530 -19.54 8.72 -25.21
N ILE A 531 -20.65 8.67 -25.94
CA ILE A 531 -21.09 9.76 -26.81
C ILE A 531 -22.45 10.27 -26.38
N ILE A 532 -22.57 11.59 -26.34
CA ILE A 532 -23.85 12.27 -26.14
C ILE A 532 -24.47 12.52 -27.52
N VAL A 533 -25.72 12.10 -27.69
CA VAL A 533 -26.50 12.23 -28.92
C VAL A 533 -27.86 12.86 -28.61
N GLU A 534 -28.46 13.48 -29.61
CA GLU A 534 -29.80 14.07 -29.54
C GLU A 534 -30.64 13.48 -30.68
N THR A 535 -31.85 13.06 -30.37
CA THR A 535 -32.85 12.51 -31.32
C THR A 535 -33.68 13.62 -31.95
N SER A 536 -34.47 13.31 -32.98
CA SER A 536 -35.33 14.29 -33.66
C SER A 536 -36.40 14.93 -32.77
N ASP A 537 -36.81 14.24 -31.71
CA ASP A 537 -37.73 14.71 -30.66
C ASP A 537 -37.00 15.30 -29.44
N HIS A 538 -35.73 15.71 -29.63
CA HIS A 538 -34.90 16.39 -28.64
C HIS A 538 -34.58 15.58 -27.37
N ALA A 539 -34.68 14.24 -27.42
CA ALA A 539 -34.22 13.41 -26.33
C ALA A 539 -32.69 13.30 -26.34
N ARG A 540 -32.05 13.76 -25.26
CA ARG A 540 -30.60 13.67 -25.05
C ARG A 540 -30.21 12.38 -24.36
N LEU A 541 -29.39 11.60 -25.03
CA LEU A 541 -28.97 10.26 -24.59
C LEU A 541 -27.45 10.18 -24.55
N SER A 542 -26.92 9.57 -23.50
CA SER A 542 -25.53 9.15 -23.40
C SER A 542 -25.43 7.68 -23.78
N ILE A 543 -24.69 7.38 -24.85
CA ILE A 543 -24.45 6.03 -25.34
C ILE A 543 -23.04 5.63 -24.96
N PHE A 544 -22.92 4.60 -24.13
CA PHE A 544 -21.67 3.93 -23.83
C PHE A 544 -21.49 2.76 -24.81
N TYR A 545 -20.42 2.79 -25.59
CA TYR A 545 -20.16 1.79 -26.62
C TYR A 545 -18.73 1.24 -26.53
N SER A 546 -18.53 0.04 -27.07
CA SER A 546 -17.23 -0.58 -27.27
C SER A 546 -17.07 -1.08 -28.68
N VAL A 547 -15.90 -0.86 -29.25
CA VAL A 547 -15.63 -1.09 -30.67
C VAL A 547 -14.46 -2.04 -30.78
N ASN A 548 -14.64 -3.20 -31.41
CA ASN A 548 -13.55 -4.12 -31.68
C ASN A 548 -12.73 -3.61 -32.85
N ASN A 549 -11.41 -3.54 -32.67
CA ASN A 549 -10.50 -2.98 -33.64
C ASN A 549 -9.22 -3.81 -33.77
N HIS A 550 -8.67 -3.82 -34.97
CA HIS A 550 -7.33 -4.34 -35.26
C HIS A 550 -6.74 -3.60 -36.45
N PHE A 551 -5.41 -3.65 -36.59
CA PHE A 551 -4.72 -3.11 -37.75
C PHE A 551 -4.47 -4.21 -38.77
N GLU A 552 -4.79 -3.94 -40.04
CA GLU A 552 -4.51 -4.83 -41.17
C GLU A 552 -3.26 -4.33 -41.91
N TYR A 553 -2.18 -5.10 -41.89
CA TYR A 553 -0.90 -4.70 -42.52
C TYR A 553 -0.10 -5.93 -42.97
N ASP A 554 0.65 -5.77 -44.06
CA ASP A 554 1.69 -6.73 -44.47
C ASP A 554 3.06 -6.27 -43.94
N ARG A 555 3.74 -7.16 -43.21
CA ARG A 555 5.07 -6.89 -42.63
C ARG A 555 6.15 -6.66 -43.69
N ASN A 556 5.96 -7.19 -44.89
CA ASN A 556 6.94 -7.09 -45.95
C ASN A 556 6.82 -5.80 -46.76
N ASN A 557 5.73 -5.04 -46.60
CA ASN A 557 5.49 -3.82 -47.35
C ASN A 557 5.82 -2.57 -46.50
N PRO A 558 6.95 -1.89 -46.74
CA PRO A 558 7.39 -0.77 -45.89
C PRO A 558 6.41 0.40 -45.89
N GLU A 559 5.72 0.67 -46.99
CA GLU A 559 4.74 1.77 -47.08
C GLU A 559 3.54 1.53 -46.15
N GLN A 560 3.05 0.29 -46.07
CA GLN A 560 1.97 -0.07 -45.16
C GLN A 560 2.42 0.00 -43.69
N VAL A 561 3.66 -0.40 -43.41
CA VAL A 561 4.23 -0.36 -42.06
C VAL A 561 4.39 1.08 -41.57
N GLU A 562 4.84 2.00 -42.41
CA GLU A 562 4.91 3.43 -42.07
C GLU A 562 3.50 4.04 -41.89
N SER A 563 2.53 3.62 -42.69
CA SER A 563 1.14 4.10 -42.59
C SER A 563 0.48 3.83 -41.23
N LEU A 564 0.92 2.79 -40.49
CA LEU A 564 0.42 2.49 -39.14
C LEU A 564 0.55 3.69 -38.19
N PHE A 565 1.62 4.47 -38.35
CA PHE A 565 1.94 5.63 -37.52
C PHE A 565 1.51 6.96 -38.16
N ALA A 566 0.82 6.96 -39.30
CA ALA A 566 0.38 8.17 -39.98
C ALA A 566 -0.59 9.02 -39.14
N LEU A 567 -1.40 8.37 -38.30
CA LEU A 567 -2.29 9.05 -37.36
C LEU A 567 -1.67 9.05 -35.95
N PRO A 568 -1.36 10.23 -35.36
CA PRO A 568 -0.74 10.31 -34.03
C PRO A 568 -1.67 9.83 -32.91
N ASP A 569 -2.98 10.03 -33.06
CA ASP A 569 -4.02 9.56 -32.13
C ASP A 569 -5.11 8.78 -32.87
N PHE A 570 -4.83 7.51 -33.17
CA PHE A 570 -5.79 6.65 -33.85
C PHE A 570 -7.06 6.38 -33.01
N ILE A 571 -6.94 6.35 -31.67
CA ILE A 571 -8.06 6.07 -30.76
C ILE A 571 -9.03 7.25 -30.76
N GLY A 572 -8.51 8.46 -30.57
CA GLY A 572 -9.31 9.69 -30.60
C GLY A 572 -9.92 9.92 -31.98
N PHE A 573 -9.16 9.68 -33.04
CA PHE A 573 -9.68 9.77 -34.41
C PHE A 573 -10.83 8.79 -34.68
N ALA A 574 -10.68 7.52 -34.30
CA ALA A 574 -11.72 6.51 -34.46
C ALA A 574 -12.98 6.87 -33.65
N ALA A 575 -12.82 7.22 -32.38
CA ALA A 575 -13.94 7.61 -31.50
C ALA A 575 -14.68 8.85 -32.03
N ARG A 576 -13.95 9.89 -32.46
CA ARG A 576 -14.53 11.11 -33.03
C ARG A 576 -15.32 10.82 -34.32
N HIS A 577 -14.78 9.96 -35.18
CA HIS A 577 -15.42 9.59 -36.43
C HIS A 577 -16.70 8.77 -36.20
N ILE A 578 -16.67 7.80 -35.28
CA ILE A 578 -17.86 7.02 -34.86
C ILE A 578 -18.91 7.94 -34.24
N ALA A 579 -18.50 8.80 -33.30
CA ALA A 579 -19.39 9.77 -32.65
C ALA A 579 -20.10 10.67 -33.67
N SER A 580 -19.37 11.16 -34.69
CA SER A 580 -19.94 11.99 -35.75
C SER A 580 -21.00 11.24 -36.56
N ARG A 581 -20.74 9.99 -36.96
CA ARG A 581 -21.68 9.17 -37.73
C ARG A 581 -22.93 8.81 -36.92
N VAL A 582 -22.76 8.40 -35.66
CA VAL A 582 -23.87 8.05 -34.79
C VAL A 582 -24.74 9.28 -34.52
N ARG A 583 -24.15 10.44 -34.19
CA ARG A 583 -24.91 11.69 -33.99
C ARG A 583 -25.75 12.06 -35.20
N ALA A 584 -25.17 11.99 -36.41
CA ALA A 584 -25.87 12.33 -37.64
C ALA A 584 -27.05 11.39 -37.95
N SER A 585 -26.93 10.11 -37.64
CA SER A 585 -28.01 9.14 -37.84
C SER A 585 -29.09 9.24 -36.77
N VAL A 586 -28.72 9.45 -35.50
CA VAL A 586 -29.67 9.51 -34.38
C VAL A 586 -30.51 10.79 -34.43
N SER A 587 -29.95 11.91 -34.88
CA SER A 587 -30.69 13.18 -34.99
C SER A 587 -31.86 13.15 -35.98
N GLN A 588 -31.93 12.12 -36.84
CA GLN A 588 -32.99 11.95 -37.83
C GLN A 588 -34.12 11.01 -37.34
N ILE A 589 -33.97 10.38 -36.17
CA ILE A 589 -34.84 9.30 -35.70
C ILE A 589 -35.42 9.69 -34.34
N ASN A 590 -36.72 9.40 -34.15
CA ASN A 590 -37.40 9.64 -32.88
C ASN A 590 -36.92 8.69 -31.77
N PHE A 591 -37.01 9.11 -30.52
CA PHE A 591 -36.56 8.36 -29.35
C PHE A 591 -37.12 6.93 -29.28
N ASP A 592 -38.43 6.70 -29.45
CA ASP A 592 -39.02 5.36 -29.31
C ASP A 592 -38.47 4.36 -30.34
N ASN A 593 -38.28 4.82 -31.59
CA ASN A 593 -37.70 3.98 -32.63
C ASN A 593 -36.22 3.70 -32.36
N PHE A 594 -35.49 4.70 -31.87
CA PHE A 594 -34.10 4.51 -31.45
C PHE A 594 -33.99 3.56 -30.26
N HIS A 595 -34.87 3.65 -29.26
CA HIS A 595 -34.86 2.78 -28.08
C HIS A 595 -35.09 1.31 -28.44
N LYS A 596 -36.00 1.02 -29.39
CA LYS A 596 -36.29 -0.35 -29.86
C LYS A 596 -35.20 -0.95 -30.76
N HIS A 597 -34.58 -0.14 -31.62
CA HIS A 597 -33.65 -0.60 -32.66
C HIS A 597 -32.23 -0.02 -32.54
N SER A 598 -31.83 0.40 -31.34
CA SER A 598 -30.56 1.10 -31.07
C SER A 598 -29.34 0.38 -31.65
N ALA A 599 -29.20 -0.93 -31.41
CA ALA A 599 -28.09 -1.74 -31.91
C ALA A 599 -27.97 -1.72 -33.45
N ALA A 600 -29.10 -1.89 -34.14
CA ALA A 600 -29.13 -1.90 -35.61
C ALA A 600 -28.85 -0.51 -36.20
N ILE A 601 -29.40 0.55 -35.59
CA ILE A 601 -29.21 1.94 -36.03
C ILE A 601 -27.75 2.36 -35.87
N VAL A 602 -27.15 2.11 -34.71
CA VAL A 602 -25.74 2.44 -34.44
C VAL A 602 -24.82 1.66 -35.37
N SER A 603 -25.02 0.34 -35.51
CA SER A 603 -24.21 -0.50 -36.41
C SER A 603 -24.30 -0.02 -37.86
N ARG A 604 -25.53 0.22 -38.36
CA ARG A 604 -25.76 0.75 -39.71
C ARG A 604 -25.11 2.12 -39.92
N SER A 605 -25.14 2.99 -38.91
CA SER A 605 -24.53 4.33 -39.01
C SER A 605 -23.01 4.25 -39.12
N VAL A 606 -22.36 3.29 -38.46
CA VAL A 606 -20.91 3.15 -38.43
C VAL A 606 -20.39 2.40 -39.66
N PHE A 607 -20.97 1.26 -40.00
CA PHE A 607 -20.51 0.41 -41.11
C PHE A 607 -21.05 0.83 -42.47
N GLY A 608 -22.16 1.58 -42.51
CA GLY A 608 -22.88 1.86 -43.75
C GLY A 608 -23.74 0.69 -44.20
N VAL A 609 -24.28 0.82 -45.41
CA VAL A 609 -25.09 -0.21 -46.08
C VAL A 609 -24.44 -0.56 -47.42
N ASP A 610 -24.38 -1.85 -47.72
CA ASP A 610 -23.91 -2.36 -49.00
C ASP A 610 -24.94 -2.11 -50.11
N ALA A 611 -24.56 -2.34 -51.37
CA ALA A 611 -25.43 -2.13 -52.55
C ALA A 611 -26.74 -2.95 -52.50
N GLU A 612 -26.77 -4.02 -51.71
CA GLU A 612 -27.91 -4.91 -51.49
C GLU A 612 -28.77 -4.52 -50.26
N GLY A 613 -28.39 -3.45 -49.54
CA GLY A 613 -29.09 -2.95 -48.36
C GLY A 613 -28.74 -3.63 -47.03
N ASN A 614 -27.79 -4.58 -47.04
CA ASN A 614 -27.26 -5.23 -45.83
C ASN A 614 -26.26 -4.32 -45.10
N ILE A 615 -26.11 -4.51 -43.78
CA ILE A 615 -25.14 -3.77 -42.96
C ILE A 615 -23.72 -4.26 -43.31
N GLY A 616 -22.81 -3.33 -43.60
CA GLY A 616 -21.42 -3.66 -43.91
C GLY A 616 -20.73 -4.41 -42.76
N GLN A 617 -19.82 -5.34 -43.10
CA GLN A 617 -19.18 -6.22 -42.10
C GLN A 617 -18.09 -5.54 -41.28
N TYR A 618 -17.40 -4.54 -41.83
CA TYR A 618 -16.32 -3.83 -41.15
C TYR A 618 -16.17 -2.41 -41.72
N TYR A 619 -15.53 -1.53 -40.96
CA TYR A 619 -15.16 -0.20 -41.42
C TYR A 619 -13.64 -0.02 -41.37
N LYS A 620 -13.02 0.19 -42.53
CA LYS A 620 -11.56 0.38 -42.66
C LYS A 620 -11.22 1.84 -42.83
N PHE A 621 -10.33 2.36 -41.98
CA PHE A 621 -9.74 3.68 -42.13
C PHE A 621 -8.60 3.63 -43.16
N PRO A 622 -8.67 4.38 -44.27
CA PRO A 622 -7.66 4.31 -45.33
C PRO A 622 -6.32 4.93 -44.92
N ALA A 623 -6.30 5.82 -43.91
CA ALA A 623 -5.10 6.56 -43.53
C ALA A 623 -4.06 5.70 -42.77
N ASN A 624 -4.50 4.77 -41.93
CA ASN A 624 -3.64 3.96 -41.08
C ASN A 624 -3.99 2.46 -41.07
N ASN A 625 -4.88 2.03 -41.96
CA ASN A 625 -5.38 0.65 -42.07
C ASN A 625 -6.00 0.08 -40.77
N LEU A 626 -6.52 0.95 -39.90
CA LEU A 626 -7.31 0.52 -38.75
C LEU A 626 -8.66 -0.03 -39.23
N VAL A 627 -9.00 -1.25 -38.82
CA VAL A 627 -10.26 -1.92 -39.14
C VAL A 627 -11.10 -2.03 -37.88
N ILE A 628 -12.31 -1.50 -37.94
CA ILE A 628 -13.36 -1.72 -36.95
C ILE A 628 -14.21 -2.90 -37.43
N THR A 629 -14.34 -3.93 -36.60
CA THR A 629 -15.08 -5.16 -36.96
C THR A 629 -16.46 -5.24 -36.32
N ASN A 630 -16.63 -4.71 -35.11
CA ASN A 630 -17.90 -4.75 -34.40
C ASN A 630 -18.08 -3.52 -33.49
N ILE A 631 -19.33 -3.11 -33.26
CA ILE A 631 -19.70 -2.08 -32.29
C ILE A 631 -20.77 -2.60 -31.33
N ASP A 632 -20.40 -2.73 -30.07
CA ASP A 632 -21.27 -3.20 -29.00
C ASP A 632 -21.75 -2.01 -28.16
N ILE A 633 -23.06 -1.82 -28.09
CA ILE A 633 -23.67 -0.85 -27.18
C ILE A 633 -23.74 -1.47 -25.78
N ARG A 634 -23.03 -0.87 -24.81
CA ARG A 634 -23.03 -1.35 -23.42
C ARG A 634 -24.18 -0.80 -22.61
N ASN A 635 -24.46 0.49 -22.77
CA ASN A 635 -25.48 1.17 -21.98
C ASN A 635 -25.97 2.42 -22.74
N ILE A 636 -27.26 2.73 -22.62
CA ILE A 636 -27.88 3.95 -23.15
C ILE A 636 -28.65 4.59 -22.01
N GLU A 637 -28.26 5.79 -21.62
CA GLU A 637 -28.89 6.51 -20.51
C GLU A 637 -29.45 7.86 -20.98
N PRO A 638 -30.69 8.21 -20.62
CA PRO A 638 -31.15 9.58 -20.71
C PRO A 638 -30.31 10.49 -19.82
N GLU A 639 -29.79 11.58 -20.37
CA GLU A 639 -29.11 12.60 -19.56
C GLU A 639 -30.12 13.36 -18.68
N ASP A 640 -31.34 13.57 -19.19
CA ASP A 640 -32.38 14.23 -18.44
C ASP A 640 -33.01 13.29 -17.40
N LYS A 641 -32.93 13.69 -16.13
CA LYS A 641 -33.54 12.99 -15.00
C LYS A 641 -35.06 12.86 -15.16
N HIS A 642 -35.74 13.89 -15.68
CA HIS A 642 -37.20 13.85 -15.84
C HIS A 642 -37.65 12.78 -16.85
N MET A 643 -36.90 12.64 -17.94
CA MET A 643 -37.15 11.59 -18.94
C MET A 643 -36.93 10.20 -18.36
N ARG A 644 -35.85 10.03 -17.58
CA ARG A 644 -35.56 8.76 -16.89
C ARG A 644 -36.70 8.37 -15.94
N ASP A 645 -37.18 9.30 -15.11
CA ASP A 645 -38.31 9.07 -14.20
C ASP A 645 -39.60 8.75 -14.96
N SER A 646 -39.80 9.36 -16.14
CA SER A 646 -40.97 9.11 -16.99
C SER A 646 -40.93 7.72 -17.63
N LEU A 647 -39.75 7.26 -18.08
CA LEU A 647 -39.55 5.89 -18.57
C LEU A 647 -39.78 4.87 -17.46
N PHE A 648 -39.28 5.13 -16.24
CA PHE A 648 -39.55 4.26 -15.08
C PHE A 648 -41.06 4.13 -14.81
N LYS A 649 -41.82 5.23 -14.83
CA LYS A 649 -43.29 5.18 -14.69
C LYS A 649 -43.95 4.34 -15.78
N SER A 650 -43.50 4.48 -17.03
CA SER A 650 -44.03 3.70 -18.16
C SER A 650 -43.78 2.19 -17.98
N VAL A 651 -42.59 1.80 -17.52
CA VAL A 651 -42.27 0.39 -17.23
C VAL A 651 -43.14 -0.14 -16.08
N THR A 652 -43.31 0.63 -14.99
CA THR A 652 -44.18 0.23 -13.88
C THR A 652 -45.62 0.02 -14.35
N MET A 653 -46.15 0.93 -15.17
CA MET A 653 -47.49 0.77 -15.76
C MET A 653 -47.57 -0.46 -16.68
N ALA A 654 -46.54 -0.76 -17.46
CA ALA A 654 -46.51 -1.95 -18.31
C ALA A 654 -46.52 -3.25 -17.49
N ILE A 655 -45.79 -3.29 -16.37
CA ILE A 655 -45.81 -4.42 -15.43
C ILE A 655 -47.19 -4.54 -14.78
N GLU A 656 -47.80 -3.43 -14.36
CA GLU A 656 -49.14 -3.41 -13.78
C GLU A 656 -50.20 -3.92 -14.77
N ILE A 657 -50.13 -3.50 -16.04
CA ILE A 657 -51.00 -4.01 -17.11
C ILE A 657 -50.81 -5.53 -17.30
N ALA A 658 -49.56 -6.01 -17.28
CA ALA A 658 -49.28 -7.44 -17.41
C ALA A 658 -49.84 -8.22 -16.21
N ILE A 659 -49.65 -7.74 -14.98
CA ILE A 659 -50.21 -8.34 -13.76
C ILE A 659 -51.73 -8.41 -13.86
N ASN A 660 -52.39 -7.27 -14.15
CA ASN A 660 -53.84 -7.21 -14.29
C ASN A 660 -54.36 -8.13 -15.39
N SER A 661 -53.64 -8.24 -16.51
CA SER A 661 -53.98 -9.17 -17.59
C SER A 661 -53.84 -10.63 -17.16
N THR A 662 -52.79 -10.98 -16.41
CA THR A 662 -52.59 -12.34 -15.90
C THR A 662 -53.62 -12.70 -14.83
N GLU A 663 -53.97 -11.76 -13.97
CA GLU A 663 -55.00 -11.91 -12.94
C GLU A 663 -56.38 -12.11 -13.57
N ALA A 664 -56.75 -11.27 -14.55
CA ALA A 664 -57.99 -11.42 -15.30
C ALA A 664 -58.07 -12.76 -16.05
N ALA A 665 -56.98 -13.20 -16.68
CA ALA A 665 -56.92 -14.50 -17.35
C ALA A 665 -57.10 -15.66 -16.36
N ALA A 666 -56.43 -15.62 -15.20
CA ALA A 666 -56.58 -16.62 -14.15
C ALA A 666 -58.01 -16.66 -13.58
N GLN A 667 -58.63 -15.48 -13.39
CA GLN A 667 -60.01 -15.38 -12.92
C GLN A 667 -60.98 -15.96 -13.94
N HIS A 668 -60.85 -15.64 -15.23
CA HIS A 668 -61.67 -16.23 -16.29
C HIS A 668 -61.49 -17.73 -16.42
N ASP A 669 -60.26 -18.25 -16.25
CA ASP A 669 -60.01 -19.69 -16.23
C ASP A 669 -60.65 -20.38 -15.02
N ALA A 670 -60.59 -19.76 -13.84
CA ALA A 670 -61.27 -20.24 -12.64
C ALA A 670 -62.79 -20.27 -12.82
N GLU A 671 -63.39 -19.19 -13.35
CA GLU A 671 -64.83 -19.13 -13.67
C GLU A 671 -65.23 -20.19 -14.69
N ARG A 672 -64.41 -20.40 -15.74
CA ARG A 672 -64.66 -21.45 -16.75
C ARG A 672 -64.60 -22.85 -16.14
N LEU A 673 -63.63 -23.12 -15.26
CA LEU A 673 -63.52 -24.39 -14.53
C LEU A 673 -64.71 -24.60 -13.61
N GLU A 674 -65.14 -23.55 -12.90
CA GLU A 674 -66.31 -23.60 -12.04
C GLU A 674 -67.59 -23.89 -12.85
N GLN A 675 -67.80 -23.23 -13.99
CA GLN A 675 -68.93 -23.49 -14.86
C GLN A 675 -68.92 -24.91 -15.43
N LYS A 676 -67.75 -25.43 -15.83
CA LYS A 676 -67.60 -26.83 -16.26
C LYS A 676 -67.94 -27.80 -15.12
N ALA A 677 -67.45 -27.54 -13.92
CA ALA A 677 -67.74 -28.35 -12.74
C ALA A 677 -69.24 -28.35 -12.40
N ARG A 678 -69.88 -27.17 -12.39
CA ARG A 678 -71.33 -27.02 -12.20
C ARG A 678 -72.12 -27.78 -13.28
N GLY A 679 -71.75 -27.64 -14.55
CA GLY A 679 -72.38 -28.36 -15.65
C GLY A 679 -72.24 -29.89 -15.54
N LEU A 680 -71.07 -30.38 -15.15
CA LEU A 680 -70.85 -31.82 -14.90
C LEU A 680 -71.69 -32.33 -13.71
N LEU A 681 -71.76 -31.56 -12.64
CA LEU A 681 -72.53 -31.90 -11.44
C LEU A 681 -74.03 -31.93 -11.73
N GLU A 682 -74.56 -30.95 -12.47
CA GLU A 682 -75.96 -30.96 -12.92
C GLU A 682 -76.24 -32.14 -13.86
N ARG A 683 -75.32 -32.47 -14.78
CA ARG A 683 -75.47 -33.66 -15.62
C ARG A 683 -75.49 -34.94 -14.78
N GLN A 684 -74.63 -35.05 -13.76
CA GLN A 684 -74.62 -36.18 -12.83
C GLN A 684 -75.90 -36.28 -12.01
N LYS A 685 -76.46 -35.15 -11.54
CA LYS A 685 -77.77 -35.14 -10.88
C LYS A 685 -78.86 -35.68 -11.79
N LEU A 686 -78.93 -35.19 -13.03
CA LEU A 686 -79.92 -35.65 -14.00
C LEU A 686 -79.76 -37.14 -14.33
N THR A 687 -78.54 -37.66 -14.46
CA THR A 687 -78.34 -39.10 -14.66
C THR A 687 -78.81 -39.91 -13.46
N ASN A 688 -78.52 -39.45 -12.24
CA ASN A 688 -78.99 -40.11 -11.01
C ASN A 688 -80.52 -40.06 -10.90
N GLU A 689 -81.15 -38.93 -11.27
CA GLU A 689 -82.61 -38.82 -11.31
C GLU A 689 -83.23 -39.73 -12.39
N GLN A 690 -82.60 -39.83 -13.56
CA GLN A 690 -83.04 -40.77 -14.61
C GLN A 690 -82.94 -42.23 -14.13
N GLU A 691 -81.87 -42.62 -13.45
CA GLU A 691 -81.74 -43.96 -12.88
C GLU A 691 -82.78 -44.21 -11.79
N LYS A 692 -83.01 -43.23 -10.92
CA LYS A 692 -84.06 -43.26 -9.91
C LYS A 692 -85.44 -43.43 -10.54
N GLU A 693 -85.76 -42.69 -11.59
CA GLU A 693 -87.05 -42.79 -12.29
C GLU A 693 -87.19 -44.10 -13.08
N LYS A 694 -86.11 -44.66 -13.63
CA LYS A 694 -86.11 -46.00 -14.23
C LYS A 694 -86.46 -47.08 -13.19
N ALA A 695 -85.81 -47.04 -12.03
CA ALA A 695 -86.11 -47.95 -10.92
C ALA A 695 -87.54 -47.73 -10.40
N ARG A 696 -88.00 -46.48 -10.31
CA ARG A 696 -89.36 -46.14 -9.91
C ARG A 696 -90.41 -46.67 -10.90
N LYS A 697 -90.15 -46.60 -12.21
CA LYS A 697 -91.02 -47.20 -13.23
C LYS A 697 -91.12 -48.71 -13.07
N GLN A 698 -90.01 -49.41 -12.82
CA GLN A 698 -90.02 -50.86 -12.57
C GLN A 698 -90.83 -51.20 -11.33
N LEU A 699 -90.65 -50.44 -10.24
CA LEU A 699 -91.43 -50.61 -9.01
C LEU A 699 -92.93 -50.38 -9.27
N LEU A 700 -93.29 -49.32 -10.02
CA LEU A 700 -94.68 -49.03 -10.38
C LEU A 700 -95.31 -50.11 -11.27
N LEU A 701 -94.55 -50.68 -12.21
CA LEU A 701 -95.01 -51.81 -13.02
C LEU A 701 -95.29 -53.03 -12.14
N LEU A 702 -94.36 -53.39 -11.25
CA LEU A 702 -94.55 -54.49 -10.31
C LEU A 702 -95.73 -54.23 -9.37
N GLN A 703 -95.91 -52.99 -8.89
CA GLN A 703 -97.07 -52.61 -8.09
C GLN A 703 -98.39 -52.73 -8.87
N ALA A 704 -98.42 -52.31 -10.13
CA ALA A 704 -99.59 -52.44 -10.99
C ALA A 704 -99.90 -53.91 -11.31
N GLU A 705 -98.87 -54.74 -11.55
CA GLU A 705 -99.02 -56.19 -11.71
C GLU A 705 -99.57 -56.84 -10.43
N CYS A 706 -98.99 -56.52 -9.26
CA CYS A 706 -99.51 -56.98 -7.98
C CYS A 706 -100.96 -56.54 -7.75
N ALA A 707 -101.30 -55.28 -8.04
CA ALA A 707 -102.66 -54.77 -7.90
C ALA A 707 -103.63 -55.43 -8.89
N ALA A 708 -103.20 -55.74 -10.11
CA ALA A 708 -104.01 -56.48 -11.08
C ALA A 708 -104.23 -57.94 -10.64
N ILE A 709 -103.20 -58.60 -10.08
CA ILE A 709 -103.32 -59.95 -9.50
C ILE A 709 -104.25 -59.92 -8.29
N GLU A 710 -104.13 -58.92 -7.41
CA GLU A 710 -104.98 -58.76 -6.23
C GLU A 710 -106.44 -58.51 -6.62
N SER A 711 -106.70 -57.57 -7.54
CA SER A 711 -108.04 -57.27 -8.03
C SER A 711 -108.67 -58.46 -8.77
N SER A 712 -107.92 -59.14 -9.64
CA SER A 712 -108.41 -60.33 -10.34
C SER A 712 -108.60 -61.52 -9.39
N GLY A 713 -107.73 -61.68 -8.39
CA GLY A 713 -107.86 -62.68 -7.33
C GLY A 713 -109.10 -62.44 -6.48
N MET A 714 -109.34 -61.19 -6.06
CA MET A 714 -110.52 -60.81 -5.29
C MET A 714 -111.81 -61.01 -6.10
N ALA A 715 -111.86 -60.53 -7.34
CA ALA A 715 -113.02 -60.71 -8.21
C ALA A 715 -113.30 -62.19 -8.53
N LYS A 716 -112.25 -63.00 -8.75
CA LYS A 716 -112.40 -64.45 -8.98
C LYS A 716 -112.89 -65.16 -7.73
N ALA A 717 -112.34 -64.83 -6.56
CA ALA A 717 -112.78 -65.40 -5.28
C ALA A 717 -114.23 -65.04 -4.96
N GLU A 718 -114.63 -63.78 -5.15
CA GLU A 718 -116.02 -63.32 -4.98
C GLU A 718 -116.97 -64.00 -5.97
N ALA A 719 -116.59 -64.09 -7.25
CA ALA A 719 -117.41 -64.76 -8.26
C ALA A 719 -117.57 -66.26 -7.97
N GLN A 720 -116.51 -66.94 -7.52
CA GLN A 720 -116.59 -68.35 -7.09
C GLN A 720 -117.48 -68.51 -5.86
N ALA A 721 -117.34 -67.65 -4.85
CA ALA A 721 -118.18 -67.68 -3.66
C ALA A 721 -119.67 -67.41 -3.98
N LEU A 722 -119.97 -66.46 -4.88
CA LEU A 722 -121.34 -66.18 -5.34
C LEU A 722 -121.91 -67.35 -6.14
N ALA A 723 -121.14 -67.94 -7.05
CA ALA A 723 -121.58 -69.10 -7.81
C ALA A 723 -121.89 -70.30 -6.91
N GLU A 724 -121.06 -70.54 -5.89
CA GLU A 724 -121.26 -71.62 -4.93
C GLU A 724 -122.46 -71.34 -4.00
N LYS A 725 -122.64 -70.08 -3.56
CA LYS A 725 -123.85 -69.64 -2.86
C LYS A 725 -125.10 -69.90 -3.70
N MET A 726 -125.13 -69.49 -4.96
CA MET A 726 -126.27 -69.72 -5.85
C MET A 726 -126.54 -71.21 -6.08
N LEU A 727 -125.49 -72.03 -6.22
CA LEU A 727 -125.65 -73.48 -6.32
C LEU A 727 -126.32 -74.09 -5.08
N ILE A 728 -125.97 -73.61 -3.88
CA ILE A 728 -126.59 -74.04 -2.63
C ILE A 728 -128.05 -73.57 -2.56
N GLU A 729 -128.34 -72.32 -2.92
CA GLU A 729 -129.71 -71.78 -2.97
C GLU A 729 -130.58 -72.53 -3.98
N CYS A 730 -130.10 -72.80 -5.20
CA CYS A 730 -130.86 -73.59 -6.17
C CYS A 730 -131.12 -75.01 -5.68
N LYS A 731 -130.14 -75.67 -5.03
CA LYS A 731 -130.34 -77.01 -4.45
C LYS A 731 -131.39 -76.98 -3.33
N SER A 732 -131.35 -75.99 -2.45
CA SER A 732 -132.31 -75.87 -1.35
C SER A 732 -133.72 -75.53 -1.88
N GLU A 733 -133.85 -74.67 -2.89
CA GLU A 733 -135.14 -74.38 -3.53
C GLU A 733 -135.76 -75.61 -4.21
N ILE A 734 -134.95 -76.46 -4.85
CA ILE A 734 -135.40 -77.72 -5.42
C ILE A 734 -135.94 -78.65 -4.32
N GLU A 735 -135.23 -78.77 -3.20
CA GLU A 735 -135.68 -79.58 -2.05
C GLU A 735 -136.97 -79.01 -1.43
N VAL A 736 -137.04 -77.69 -1.21
CA VAL A 736 -138.24 -77.01 -0.71
C VAL A 736 -139.43 -77.23 -1.66
N SER A 737 -139.20 -77.16 -2.98
CA SER A 737 -140.25 -77.38 -3.97
C SER A 737 -140.74 -78.82 -3.99
N LYS A 738 -139.84 -79.81 -3.82
CA LYS A 738 -140.23 -81.22 -3.65
C LYS A 738 -141.08 -81.43 -2.41
N LEU A 739 -140.66 -80.90 -1.26
CA LEU A 739 -141.41 -80.99 0.00
C LEU A 739 -142.78 -80.29 -0.11
N LYS A 740 -142.86 -79.15 -0.80
CA LYS A 740 -144.15 -78.49 -1.07
C LYS A 740 -145.06 -79.32 -1.98
N ALA A 741 -144.52 -79.99 -2.99
CA ALA A 741 -145.29 -80.87 -3.86
C ALA A 741 -145.86 -82.06 -3.07
N GLU A 742 -145.05 -82.71 -2.23
CA GLU A 742 -145.48 -83.79 -1.33
C GLU A 742 -146.57 -83.31 -0.35
N ALA A 743 -146.40 -82.14 0.27
CA ALA A 743 -147.40 -81.55 1.15
C ALA A 743 -148.73 -81.26 0.43
N ASN A 744 -148.66 -80.71 -0.78
CA ASN A 744 -149.84 -80.45 -1.60
C ASN A 744 -150.56 -81.74 -2.02
N GLU A 745 -149.83 -82.81 -2.33
CA GLU A 745 -150.39 -84.11 -2.67
C GLU A 745 -151.18 -84.69 -1.49
N ILE A 746 -150.61 -84.65 -0.28
CA ILE A 746 -151.30 -85.07 0.96
C ILE A 746 -152.55 -84.22 1.21
N GLU A 747 -152.46 -82.90 1.05
CA GLU A 747 -153.61 -82.00 1.19
C GLU A 747 -154.73 -82.34 0.19
N LEU A 748 -154.39 -82.54 -1.08
CA LEU A 748 -155.37 -82.84 -2.13
C LEU A 748 -156.02 -84.20 -1.91
N ASP A 749 -155.26 -85.22 -1.53
CA ASP A 749 -155.80 -86.54 -1.19
C ASP A 749 -156.77 -86.48 -0.01
N SER A 750 -156.43 -85.70 1.03
CA SER A 750 -157.35 -85.47 2.14
C SER A 750 -158.65 -84.79 1.69
N LYS A 751 -158.57 -83.77 0.82
CA LYS A 751 -159.72 -83.06 0.24
C LYS A 751 -160.58 -83.99 -0.62
N ILE A 752 -159.97 -84.81 -1.48
CA ILE A 752 -160.68 -85.81 -2.31
C ILE A 752 -161.42 -86.82 -1.41
N SER A 753 -160.77 -87.30 -0.36
CA SER A 753 -161.39 -88.25 0.58
C SER A 753 -162.61 -87.65 1.30
N PHE A 754 -162.54 -86.36 1.66
CA PHE A 754 -163.65 -85.62 2.28
C PHE A 754 -164.80 -85.44 1.30
N ILE A 755 -164.51 -84.99 0.07
CA ILE A 755 -165.53 -84.79 -0.98
C ILE A 755 -166.23 -86.11 -1.32
N LYS A 756 -165.50 -87.22 -1.49
CA LYS A 756 -166.09 -88.55 -1.74
C LYS A 756 -167.06 -88.97 -0.63
N LYS A 757 -166.70 -88.75 0.64
CA LYS A 757 -167.58 -89.06 1.79
C LYS A 757 -168.82 -88.16 1.81
N SER A 758 -168.65 -86.86 1.56
CA SER A 758 -169.76 -85.90 1.49
C SER A 758 -170.74 -86.23 0.37
N GLN A 759 -170.25 -86.49 -0.84
CA GLN A 759 -171.10 -86.89 -1.98
C GLN A 759 -171.80 -88.23 -1.75
N ALA A 760 -171.14 -89.21 -1.11
CA ALA A 760 -171.79 -90.48 -0.78
C ALA A 760 -172.94 -90.31 0.23
N ALA A 761 -172.82 -89.38 1.18
CA ALA A 761 -173.89 -89.03 2.11
C ALA A 761 -175.05 -88.30 1.41
N GLU A 762 -174.74 -87.35 0.51
CA GLU A 762 -175.71 -86.63 -0.31
C GLU A 762 -176.52 -87.58 -1.20
N ILE A 763 -175.85 -88.51 -1.89
CA ILE A 763 -176.50 -89.52 -2.73
C ILE A 763 -177.44 -90.40 -1.90
N LYS A 764 -177.01 -90.87 -0.72
CA LYS A 764 -177.87 -91.64 0.19
C LYS A 764 -179.13 -90.86 0.58
N TYR A 765 -178.96 -89.60 0.99
CA TYR A 765 -180.08 -88.72 1.35
C TYR A 765 -181.07 -88.54 0.19
N GLN A 766 -180.57 -88.25 -1.02
CA GLN A 766 -181.41 -88.11 -2.23
C GLN A 766 -182.16 -89.40 -2.57
N THR A 767 -181.49 -90.57 -2.47
CA THR A 767 -182.15 -91.86 -2.74
C THR A 767 -183.27 -92.17 -1.74
N GLU A 768 -183.09 -91.86 -0.46
CA GLU A 768 -184.14 -92.03 0.56
C GLU A 768 -185.33 -91.10 0.29
N LEU A 769 -185.07 -89.86 -0.12
CA LEU A 769 -186.09 -88.88 -0.48
C LEU A 769 -186.94 -89.33 -1.68
N PHE A 770 -186.31 -89.86 -2.73
CA PHE A 770 -187.00 -90.40 -3.91
C PHE A 770 -187.87 -91.62 -3.58
N VAL A 771 -187.42 -92.51 -2.71
CA VAL A 771 -188.22 -93.66 -2.26
C VAL A 771 -189.48 -93.18 -1.52
N LEU A 772 -189.32 -92.19 -0.65
CA LEU A 772 -190.42 -91.61 0.13
C LEU A 772 -191.47 -90.94 -0.77
N ASP A 773 -191.02 -90.21 -1.79
CA ASP A 773 -191.92 -89.52 -2.74
C ASP A 773 -192.64 -90.50 -3.69
N ARG A 774 -191.96 -91.58 -4.10
CA ARG A 774 -192.57 -92.70 -4.82
C ARG A 774 -193.69 -93.35 -4.00
N ASP A 775 -193.48 -93.59 -2.71
CA ASP A 775 -194.47 -94.26 -1.87
C ASP A 775 -195.66 -93.34 -1.57
N LYS A 776 -195.42 -92.03 -1.42
CA LYS A 776 -196.46 -90.99 -1.32
C LYS A 776 -197.32 -90.89 -2.57
N THR A 777 -196.71 -90.86 -3.76
CA THR A 777 -197.45 -90.77 -5.03
C THR A 777 -198.26 -92.04 -5.30
N LYS A 778 -197.71 -93.21 -4.97
CA LYS A 778 -198.40 -94.50 -5.10
C LYS A 778 -199.64 -94.59 -4.20
N SER A 779 -199.51 -94.20 -2.93
CA SER A 779 -200.64 -94.18 -1.99
C SER A 779 -201.73 -93.16 -2.37
N MET A 780 -201.35 -91.97 -2.85
CA MET A 780 -202.30 -90.97 -3.36
C MET A 780 -203.09 -91.48 -4.58
N ALA A 781 -202.42 -92.17 -5.50
CA ALA A 781 -203.07 -92.76 -6.67
C ALA A 781 -204.07 -93.87 -6.31
N GLU A 782 -203.72 -94.73 -5.34
CA GLU A 782 -204.62 -95.78 -4.84
C GLU A 782 -205.90 -95.19 -4.20
N ILE A 783 -205.78 -94.04 -3.50
CA ILE A 783 -206.93 -93.34 -2.91
C ILE A 783 -207.84 -92.76 -4.01
N GLU A 784 -207.28 -92.18 -5.06
CA GLU A 784 -208.05 -91.61 -6.18
C GLU A 784 -208.82 -92.67 -6.97
N ILE A 785 -208.16 -93.80 -7.28
CA ILE A 785 -208.78 -94.93 -7.99
C ILE A 785 -209.98 -95.46 -7.20
N ASN A 786 -209.83 -95.65 -5.89
CA ASN A 786 -210.92 -96.11 -5.02
C ASN A 786 -212.07 -95.11 -4.96
N LYS A 787 -211.77 -93.80 -4.87
CA LYS A 787 -212.80 -92.75 -4.84
C LYS A 787 -213.60 -92.71 -6.14
N PHE A 788 -212.93 -92.81 -7.29
CA PHE A 788 -213.58 -92.81 -8.60
C PHE A 788 -214.44 -94.06 -8.79
N GLY A 789 -213.95 -95.23 -8.35
CA GLY A 789 -214.71 -96.49 -8.33
C GLY A 789 -216.03 -96.36 -7.56
N CYS A 790 -215.99 -95.89 -6.30
CA CYS A 790 -217.21 -95.67 -5.50
C CYS A 790 -218.17 -94.66 -6.11
N MET A 791 -217.65 -93.66 -6.84
CA MET A 791 -218.46 -92.63 -7.49
C MET A 791 -219.22 -93.19 -8.70
N VAL A 792 -218.61 -94.10 -9.45
CA VAL A 792 -219.25 -94.78 -10.59
C VAL A 792 -220.27 -95.83 -10.12
N ASP A 793 -219.97 -96.58 -9.06
CA ASP A 793 -220.85 -97.66 -8.57
C ASP A 793 -222.14 -97.15 -7.93
N SER A 794 -222.11 -96.02 -7.22
CA SER A 794 -223.28 -95.52 -6.49
C SER A 794 -224.33 -94.84 -7.36
N LEU A 795 -223.93 -94.24 -8.48
CA LEU A 795 -224.88 -93.68 -9.43
C LEU A 795 -225.75 -94.76 -10.08
N GLY A 796 -225.29 -96.01 -10.16
CA GLY A 796 -226.00 -97.10 -10.82
C GLY A 796 -226.14 -96.90 -12.33
N SER A 797 -225.87 -97.94 -13.11
CA SER A 797 -225.81 -97.86 -14.59
C SER A 797 -227.12 -97.39 -15.24
N GLY A 798 -228.27 -97.62 -14.59
CA GLY A 798 -229.59 -97.15 -15.05
C GLY A 798 -229.77 -95.63 -14.95
N THR A 799 -229.27 -95.00 -13.89
CA THR A 799 -229.35 -93.54 -13.68
C THR A 799 -228.38 -92.80 -14.61
N LEU A 800 -227.18 -93.35 -14.86
CA LEU A 800 -226.20 -92.89 -15.85
C LEU A 800 -226.69 -92.98 -17.30
N ARG A 801 -227.58 -93.94 -17.62
CA ARG A 801 -228.20 -93.99 -18.95
C ARG A 801 -229.32 -92.95 -19.09
N ALA A 802 -230.08 -92.70 -18.04
CA ALA A 802 -231.06 -91.61 -18.03
C ALA A 802 -230.38 -90.23 -18.21
N ILE A 803 -229.11 -90.08 -17.81
CA ILE A 803 -228.24 -88.91 -18.07
C ILE A 803 -227.91 -88.72 -19.59
N GLY A 804 -228.25 -89.66 -20.49
CA GLY A 804 -227.91 -89.58 -21.93
C GLY A 804 -228.91 -88.90 -22.89
N GLN A 805 -230.19 -88.62 -22.52
CA GLN A 805 -231.25 -88.20 -23.47
C GLN A 805 -231.95 -86.84 -23.24
N ALA A 806 -231.64 -86.09 -22.18
CA ALA A 806 -232.29 -84.79 -21.91
C ALA A 806 -231.51 -83.59 -22.51
N GLY A 807 -232.25 -82.58 -22.97
CA GLY A 807 -231.78 -81.49 -23.85
C GLY A 807 -230.94 -80.37 -23.23
N PRO A 808 -230.56 -79.37 -24.05
CA PRO A 808 -229.37 -78.52 -23.85
C PRO A 808 -229.42 -77.50 -22.69
N THR A 809 -230.53 -77.39 -21.97
CA THR A 809 -230.70 -76.46 -20.83
C THR A 809 -230.29 -77.07 -19.47
N THR A 810 -230.20 -78.39 -19.33
CA THR A 810 -229.78 -79.06 -18.08
C THR A 810 -228.27 -79.26 -17.94
N GLN A 811 -227.51 -79.32 -19.05
CA GLN A 811 -226.05 -79.42 -19.03
C GLN A 811 -225.38 -78.19 -18.37
N LYS A 812 -225.92 -76.99 -18.61
CA LYS A 812 -225.38 -75.73 -18.07
C LYS A 812 -225.65 -75.53 -16.57
N MET A 813 -226.62 -76.25 -15.98
CA MET A 813 -226.85 -76.26 -14.52
C MET A 813 -226.03 -77.34 -13.77
N LEU A 814 -225.59 -78.40 -14.46
CA LEU A 814 -224.74 -79.47 -13.90
C LEU A 814 -223.28 -79.02 -13.72
N GLU A 815 -222.75 -78.22 -14.66
CA GLU A 815 -221.41 -77.64 -14.53
C GLU A 815 -221.28 -76.67 -13.33
N ASN A 816 -222.37 -76.02 -12.94
CA ASN A 816 -222.38 -75.16 -11.74
C ASN A 816 -222.56 -75.93 -10.42
N THR A 817 -223.07 -77.17 -10.45
CA THR A 817 -223.30 -77.99 -9.23
C THR A 817 -222.18 -79.00 -8.94
N LEU A 818 -221.35 -79.36 -9.92
CA LEU A 818 -220.23 -80.32 -9.76
C LEU A 818 -218.92 -79.73 -9.21
N GLY A 819 -218.90 -78.45 -8.81
CA GLY A 819 -217.87 -77.92 -7.91
C GLY A 819 -216.43 -78.04 -8.41
N TYR A 820 -216.14 -77.64 -9.67
CA TYR A 820 -214.76 -77.50 -10.11
C TYR A 820 -214.24 -76.08 -9.89
N LYS A 821 -213.53 -75.88 -8.78
CA LYS A 821 -212.54 -74.79 -8.64
C LYS A 821 -211.33 -75.12 -9.50
N LYS A 822 -211.14 -74.41 -10.62
CA LYS A 822 -209.88 -74.38 -11.37
C LYS A 822 -208.83 -73.60 -10.57
N LEU A 823 -207.86 -74.31 -10.02
CA LEU A 823 -206.61 -73.76 -9.47
C LEU A 823 -205.56 -73.63 -10.61
N LEU A 824 -204.69 -72.62 -10.51
CA LEU A 824 -203.59 -72.34 -11.45
C LEU A 824 -202.53 -73.46 -11.52
N SER A 825 -202.02 -73.82 -12.72
CA SER A 825 -200.59 -74.00 -13.05
C SER A 825 -200.28 -74.61 -14.46
N SER A 826 -199.17 -74.13 -15.07
CA SER A 826 -198.17 -74.79 -15.97
C SER A 826 -198.40 -75.06 -17.49
N GLY A 827 -197.33 -74.82 -18.28
CA GLY A 827 -197.16 -75.25 -19.69
C GLY A 827 -195.75 -74.99 -20.30
N THR A 828 -194.92 -76.04 -20.42
CA THR A 828 -193.94 -76.41 -21.50
C THR A 828 -193.75 -77.95 -21.45
N THR A 829 -194.47 -78.70 -22.31
CA THR A 829 -194.01 -79.50 -23.48
C THR A 829 -193.34 -80.87 -23.23
N ASN A 830 -194.17 -81.92 -23.16
CA ASN A 830 -194.13 -83.06 -24.11
C ASN A 830 -195.48 -83.82 -24.09
N PRO A 831 -196.10 -84.17 -25.24
CA PRO A 831 -197.31 -84.98 -25.34
C PRO A 831 -196.97 -86.43 -25.75
N LEU A 832 -197.41 -87.43 -24.98
CA LEU A 832 -197.49 -88.82 -25.46
C LEU A 832 -198.79 -89.46 -24.93
N THR A 833 -199.76 -89.53 -25.84
CA THR A 833 -200.62 -90.70 -26.15
C THR A 833 -201.15 -91.58 -25.02
N LEU A 834 -202.49 -91.69 -24.96
CA LEU A 834 -203.19 -92.86 -24.43
C LEU A 834 -202.82 -94.10 -25.30
N PHE A 835 -202.28 -95.14 -24.66
CA PHE A 835 -201.95 -96.52 -25.13
C PHE A 835 -200.53 -96.86 -25.70
N SER A 836 -199.88 -97.78 -24.96
CA SER A 836 -198.86 -98.83 -25.28
C SER A 836 -197.35 -98.57 -25.50
N GLU A 837 -196.55 -99.33 -24.70
CA GLU A 837 -195.32 -100.13 -25.01
C GLU A 837 -193.87 -99.56 -24.97
N GLY A 838 -193.02 -100.17 -24.13
CA GLY A 838 -191.93 -101.07 -24.60
C GLY A 838 -190.45 -100.58 -24.69
N LYS A 839 -189.59 -101.14 -23.79
CA LYS A 839 -188.12 -101.44 -23.90
C LYS A 839 -187.09 -100.26 -23.92
N ALA A 840 -186.22 -100.14 -22.90
CA ALA A 840 -184.81 -100.64 -22.77
C ALA A 840 -183.75 -99.67 -23.38
N ALA A 841 -182.52 -99.40 -22.89
CA ALA A 841 -181.67 -99.87 -21.78
C ALA A 841 -180.39 -98.98 -21.69
N PHE A 842 -179.88 -98.73 -20.46
CA PHE A 842 -178.51 -98.38 -19.97
C PHE A 842 -177.66 -97.30 -20.70
N SER A 843 -177.01 -96.35 -20.00
CA SER A 843 -176.43 -96.34 -18.65
C SER A 843 -176.87 -95.17 -17.79
#